data_AF-A0AAU0V290-F1
#
_entry.id   AF-A0AAU0V290-F1
#
_cell.length_a   1.000
_cell.length_b   1.000
_cell.length_c   1.000
_cell.angle_alpha   90.00
_cell.angle_beta   90.00
_cell.angle_gamma   90.00
#
_symmetry.space_group_name_H-M   'P 1'
#
loop_
_entity.id
_entity.type
_entity.pdbx_description
1 polymer ?
#
loop_
_entity_poly.entity_id
_entity_poly.type
_entity_poly.pdbx_seq_one_letter_code
_entity_poly.pdbx_strand_id
1 'polypeptide(L)'
;MSTVPPADRTVVVSAIQQGSGVLLTDRLVLTCAHVVKSGSVLIAHPAVSDRVRATVAWIDYRLDVALLEAVEPVRPVPPVRLGVVDTRQAIPECEITGFPRVQRYGRDQHLEADQYTATVLPMAGLVRDLLVCDLDGPPAARPDDEPAALSGLSGGPVFMGDVLLGVARQVPRQRDGRRVECVPLAPVLAAKPFRLVYRRTGVDLREERVHGSFPRDLRYEAEYARALGVAYRRTKIFGLDELSRHDAEWDLDTAYLSLEAQAQDRAASGPVATHAPPLPQRVHTLLADRPRVLLRGEAGAGKTTLLWWLAAHASARTLDDDLAPLNGLVPFVVPLRTLRGRGATFPGPAELSGAAGLVVDTAPEGWAGRVLESGRALLLVDGLDEVPPEDREQAHTWLTQLLARYPDTRCVATVRPLAVEPDWLRSEGFAELRLLPMRNEDIQAFVASWHRAALLSELDGHDRLDELEHDLSRQFDQNATLRDLARTPLLCAVICALHRRRDGFLPETRWKLYSSALDMLLGHRDRRRRIGGPEGIELEVEEHTQLLQRIAVWLVREGQSEFTRGQALRQLGRALAGMERVSSQGPPERILTHLLNRSGLLQERRDDTYQFIHRTFQDYLAAKELIEDEHLNELLRHADEEYWQDVILLAAGHCGRRELAVLVDGLLDAGLKHPEGSAERSTLHVLAALCEQHATWLDGAVRDRVRHSTASLFPPADADQAAVLSRLGAAALDHLPEPESVPAGSPAAHHVSRLLLNVGGAEAIRHVRAWLAAHPALFSDFTTLWSVFPPEPYAREVLAHHDLSQRYVLVDRGRLGALRHLPSLGRLILFGDLTDGELRTALAETRLSHLRLHANTLFADVSLLGSQADTLRHLGLVQCPAIEDLTPLGALPSLTDLSVDLGQRSAGLLAPVAGMSDLIYLNVRGLDPAAWDELPVLPGLAQLCVSGDQPLSVRGLGAWESLTGLRVSEVASLGDVLAELRANPRITLFELESFPFTATDALEPVPSVEDLEVDAFQDAGQADLLRRLFPGLTALTLNVPTDTAELDLTPLLSWTGLQVTVYGGVGTALVGGDALGERLHVHI
;
A
#
# COMPACT_ATOMS: atom_id res chain seq x y z
N MET A 1 -5.49 19.69 -12.34
CA MET A 1 -5.24 20.22 -13.70
C MET A 1 -6.43 19.91 -14.59
N SER A 2 -6.73 20.76 -15.59
CA SER A 2 -7.90 20.61 -16.48
C SER A 2 -7.75 19.39 -17.39
N THR A 3 -8.89 18.79 -17.76
CA THR A 3 -8.97 17.82 -18.85
C THR A 3 -8.23 18.35 -20.07
N VAL A 4 -7.26 17.59 -20.61
CA VAL A 4 -6.58 17.96 -21.85
C VAL A 4 -7.55 17.69 -23.00
N PRO A 5 -7.98 18.72 -23.76
CA PRO A 5 -8.89 18.53 -24.88
C PRO A 5 -8.30 17.53 -25.89
N PRO A 6 -9.14 16.71 -26.57
CA PRO A 6 -8.66 15.79 -27.60
C PRO A 6 -7.80 16.47 -28.68
N ALA A 7 -8.15 17.69 -29.07
CA ALA A 7 -7.39 18.51 -30.03
C ALA A 7 -5.97 18.86 -29.55
N ASP A 8 -5.75 18.98 -28.24
CA ASP A 8 -4.44 19.28 -27.64
C ASP A 8 -3.49 18.06 -27.65
N ARG A 9 -3.97 16.89 -28.10
CA ARG A 9 -3.15 15.69 -28.31
C ARG A 9 -2.70 15.55 -29.76
N THR A 10 -3.24 16.36 -30.67
CA THR A 10 -3.01 16.21 -32.10
C THR A 10 -1.73 16.90 -32.52
N VAL A 11 -0.83 16.16 -33.16
CA VAL A 11 0.50 16.63 -33.57
C VAL A 11 0.70 16.48 -35.07
N VAL A 12 1.58 17.32 -35.63
CA VAL A 12 2.08 17.15 -36.99
C VAL A 12 3.22 16.14 -36.94
N VAL A 13 3.15 15.12 -37.80
CA VAL A 13 4.27 14.19 -38.01
C VAL A 13 4.87 14.46 -39.38
N SER A 14 6.15 14.78 -39.43
CA SER A 14 6.89 15.05 -40.67
C SER A 14 8.03 14.07 -40.85
N ALA A 15 7.96 13.27 -41.92
CA ALA A 15 9.06 12.41 -42.39
C ALA A 15 9.14 12.50 -43.94
N ILE A 16 8.95 11.41 -44.69
CA ILE A 16 8.86 11.44 -46.17
C ILE A 16 7.71 12.35 -46.63
N GLN A 17 6.61 12.29 -45.90
CA GLN A 17 5.41 13.08 -46.11
C GLN A 17 4.94 13.64 -44.77
N GLN A 18 4.16 14.72 -44.85
CA GLN A 18 3.51 15.29 -43.68
C GLN A 18 2.19 14.54 -43.45
N GLY A 19 2.03 14.03 -42.24
CA GLY A 19 0.79 13.47 -41.70
C GLY A 19 0.41 14.13 -40.37
N SER A 20 -0.52 13.49 -39.69
CA SER A 20 -0.95 13.83 -38.34
C SER A 20 -0.57 12.69 -37.38
N GLY A 21 -0.65 12.93 -36.09
CA GLY A 21 -0.43 11.94 -35.05
C GLY A 21 -1.17 12.31 -33.77
N VAL A 22 -1.21 11.39 -32.81
CA VAL A 22 -1.82 11.61 -31.49
C VAL A 22 -0.87 11.27 -30.36
N LEU A 23 -0.73 12.20 -29.42
CA LEU A 23 0.00 12.02 -28.16
C LEU A 23 -0.75 11.05 -27.25
N LEU A 24 -0.20 9.84 -27.11
CA LEU A 24 -0.66 8.84 -26.15
C LEU A 24 -0.19 9.17 -24.74
N THR A 25 1.05 9.67 -24.61
CA THR A 25 1.66 10.24 -23.41
C THR A 25 2.34 11.56 -23.80
N ASP A 26 3.14 12.15 -22.92
CA ASP A 26 3.97 13.32 -23.22
C ASP A 26 5.09 13.03 -24.24
N ARG A 27 5.46 11.76 -24.43
CA ARG A 27 6.54 11.32 -25.33
C ARG A 27 6.11 10.36 -26.44
N LEU A 28 5.06 9.58 -26.23
CA LEU A 28 4.59 8.59 -27.20
C LEU A 28 3.56 9.17 -28.17
N VAL A 29 3.79 8.99 -29.47
CA VAL A 29 2.88 9.45 -30.53
C VAL A 29 2.47 8.30 -31.45
N LEU A 30 1.17 8.08 -31.62
CA LEU A 30 0.63 7.12 -32.58
C LEU A 30 0.33 7.83 -33.91
N THR A 31 0.74 7.22 -35.04
CA THR A 31 0.49 7.73 -36.40
C THR A 31 0.38 6.55 -37.38
N CYS A 32 0.23 6.84 -38.68
CA CYS A 32 0.22 5.81 -39.72
C CYS A 32 1.63 5.39 -40.15
N ALA A 33 1.83 4.10 -40.40
CA ALA A 33 3.12 3.55 -40.83
C ALA A 33 3.63 4.18 -42.13
N HIS A 34 2.73 4.43 -43.10
CA HIS A 34 3.11 5.06 -44.37
C HIS A 34 3.61 6.51 -44.22
N VAL A 35 3.30 7.21 -43.12
CA VAL A 35 3.83 8.55 -42.86
C VAL A 35 5.33 8.49 -42.57
N VAL A 36 5.80 7.41 -41.93
CA VAL A 36 7.15 7.29 -41.35
C VAL A 36 8.05 6.22 -42.00
N LYS A 37 7.72 5.77 -43.22
CA LYS A 37 8.37 4.64 -43.94
C LYS A 37 9.90 4.74 -44.14
N SER A 38 10.53 5.92 -44.05
CA SER A 38 12.00 6.13 -44.00
C SER A 38 12.36 7.61 -43.75
N GLY A 39 13.50 7.88 -43.10
CA GLY A 39 14.00 9.24 -42.79
C GLY A 39 13.85 9.65 -41.32
N SER A 40 14.44 10.80 -40.96
CA SER A 40 14.33 11.35 -39.60
C SER A 40 12.91 11.87 -39.34
N VAL A 41 12.26 11.39 -38.28
CA VAL A 41 10.90 11.81 -37.91
C VAL A 41 10.96 13.06 -37.04
N LEU A 42 10.17 14.07 -37.40
CA LEU A 42 9.97 15.29 -36.62
C LEU A 42 8.50 15.41 -36.21
N ILE A 43 8.29 15.72 -34.94
CA ILE A 43 6.99 15.97 -34.34
C ILE A 43 6.88 17.47 -34.07
N ALA A 44 5.76 18.08 -34.43
CA ALA A 44 5.46 19.47 -34.07
C ALA A 44 4.08 19.55 -33.43
N HIS A 45 3.96 20.34 -32.37
CA HIS A 45 2.71 20.56 -31.66
C HIS A 45 2.31 22.04 -31.77
N PRO A 46 1.04 22.42 -32.01
CA PRO A 46 0.62 23.82 -32.22
C PRO A 46 1.01 24.81 -31.12
N ALA A 47 1.07 24.34 -29.87
CA ALA A 47 1.46 25.14 -28.70
C ALA A 47 2.98 25.20 -28.44
N VAL A 48 3.82 24.56 -29.27
CA VAL A 48 5.27 24.49 -29.09
C VAL A 48 5.97 25.02 -30.34
N SER A 49 6.91 25.95 -30.16
CA SER A 49 7.61 26.60 -31.28
C SER A 49 8.59 25.68 -32.01
N ASP A 50 9.19 24.73 -31.28
CA ASP A 50 10.25 23.87 -31.79
C ASP A 50 9.71 22.50 -32.24
N ARG A 51 10.44 21.88 -33.16
CA ARG A 51 10.17 20.51 -33.62
C ARG A 51 10.97 19.54 -32.79
N VAL A 52 10.29 18.53 -32.26
CA VAL A 52 10.89 17.47 -31.47
C VAL A 52 11.28 16.30 -32.38
N ARG A 53 12.49 15.77 -32.23
CA ARG A 53 12.91 14.57 -32.95
C ARG A 53 12.24 13.34 -32.35
N ALA A 54 11.91 12.37 -33.19
CA ALA A 54 11.36 11.10 -32.73
C ALA A 54 11.94 9.91 -33.48
N THR A 55 11.90 8.76 -32.82
CA THR A 55 12.26 7.46 -33.39
C THR A 55 11.03 6.56 -33.48
N VAL A 56 11.01 5.65 -34.44
CA VAL A 56 9.93 4.67 -34.56
C VAL A 56 10.17 3.56 -33.53
N ALA A 57 9.40 3.55 -32.45
CA ALA A 57 9.50 2.56 -31.38
C ALA A 57 8.78 1.25 -31.74
N TRP A 58 7.70 1.32 -32.50
CA TRP A 58 6.99 0.15 -33.04
C TRP A 58 6.30 0.49 -34.36
N ILE A 59 6.20 -0.47 -35.28
CA ILE A 59 5.54 -0.28 -36.57
C ILE A 59 4.89 -1.59 -37.04
N ASP A 60 3.66 -1.50 -37.54
CA ASP A 60 2.96 -2.59 -38.19
C ASP A 60 2.49 -2.14 -39.59
N TYR A 61 3.13 -2.68 -40.62
CA TYR A 61 2.81 -2.36 -42.02
C TYR A 61 1.50 -2.99 -42.52
N ARG A 62 0.99 -4.03 -41.86
CA ARG A 62 -0.28 -4.67 -42.22
C ARG A 62 -1.45 -3.81 -41.75
N LEU A 63 -1.38 -3.35 -40.51
CA LEU A 63 -2.36 -2.44 -39.92
C LEU A 63 -2.18 -0.99 -40.38
N ASP A 64 -0.99 -0.64 -40.90
CA ASP A 64 -0.61 0.71 -41.34
C ASP A 64 -0.54 1.72 -40.19
N VAL A 65 0.11 1.31 -39.10
CA VAL A 65 0.26 2.10 -37.86
C VAL A 65 1.70 2.07 -37.35
N ALA A 66 2.15 3.17 -36.76
CA ALA A 66 3.44 3.30 -36.12
C ALA A 66 3.32 4.06 -34.79
N LEU A 67 4.05 3.60 -33.79
CA LEU A 67 4.27 4.28 -32.53
C LEU A 67 5.65 4.93 -32.55
N LEU A 68 5.66 6.22 -32.29
CA LEU A 68 6.85 7.06 -32.23
C LEU A 68 7.18 7.39 -30.78
N GLU A 69 8.46 7.47 -30.48
CA GLU A 69 8.98 7.92 -29.21
C GLU A 69 9.80 9.20 -29.43
N ALA A 70 9.36 10.28 -28.80
CA ALA A 70 10.04 11.56 -28.85
C ALA A 70 11.31 11.54 -27.97
N VAL A 71 12.38 12.21 -28.43
CA VAL A 71 13.65 12.31 -27.67
C VAL A 71 13.55 13.20 -26.44
N GLU A 72 12.55 14.07 -26.39
CA GLU A 72 12.18 14.94 -25.27
C GLU A 72 10.64 15.02 -25.18
N PRO A 73 10.06 15.39 -24.03
CA PRO A 73 8.60 15.53 -23.91
C PRO A 73 8.08 16.57 -24.90
N VAL A 74 7.13 16.18 -25.74
CA VAL A 74 6.51 17.08 -26.74
C VAL A 74 5.65 18.11 -26.03
N ARG A 75 4.81 17.63 -25.09
CA ARG A 75 3.97 18.46 -24.23
C ARG A 75 3.60 17.64 -23.00
N PRO A 76 3.61 18.21 -21.79
CA PRO A 76 3.15 17.50 -20.59
C PRO A 76 1.64 17.25 -20.70
N VAL A 77 1.27 16.02 -21.09
CA VAL A 77 -0.11 15.56 -21.16
C VAL A 77 -0.26 14.22 -20.44
N PRO A 78 -1.38 14.00 -19.72
CA PRO A 78 -1.63 12.70 -19.11
C PRO A 78 -1.77 11.60 -20.17
N PRO A 79 -1.66 10.32 -19.79
CA PRO A 79 -2.00 9.20 -20.65
C PRO A 79 -3.41 9.34 -21.25
N VAL A 80 -3.56 9.06 -22.54
CA VAL A 80 -4.85 9.06 -23.25
C VAL A 80 -5.69 7.85 -22.84
N ARG A 81 -7.03 8.00 -22.84
CA ARG A 81 -7.94 6.86 -22.66
C ARG A 81 -8.04 6.10 -23.98
N LEU A 82 -7.82 4.80 -23.93
CA LEU A 82 -7.73 3.93 -25.10
C LEU A 82 -9.01 3.09 -25.20
N GLY A 83 -9.77 3.24 -26.28
CA GLY A 83 -11.06 2.61 -26.46
C GLY A 83 -11.04 1.45 -27.45
N VAL A 84 -11.70 0.36 -27.09
CA VAL A 84 -12.03 -0.77 -27.97
C VAL A 84 -13.52 -0.75 -28.25
N VAL A 85 -13.90 -0.62 -29.53
CA VAL A 85 -15.30 -0.61 -29.95
C VAL A 85 -15.90 -2.00 -29.73
N ASP A 86 -16.87 -2.11 -28.82
CA ASP A 86 -17.56 -3.36 -28.46
C ASP A 86 -19.09 -3.20 -28.63
N THR A 87 -19.48 -2.73 -29.81
CA THR A 87 -20.89 -2.58 -30.19
C THR A 87 -21.03 -2.74 -31.70
N ARG A 88 -22.22 -3.18 -32.13
CA ARG A 88 -22.61 -3.20 -33.55
C ARG A 88 -23.40 -1.97 -33.96
N GLN A 89 -23.77 -1.12 -33.00
CA GLN A 89 -24.52 0.10 -33.25
C GLN A 89 -23.59 1.23 -33.69
N ALA A 90 -24.09 2.17 -34.48
CA ALA A 90 -23.33 3.36 -34.86
C ALA A 90 -23.04 4.21 -33.61
N ILE A 91 -21.82 4.77 -33.54
CA ILE A 91 -21.39 5.65 -32.46
C ILE A 91 -21.31 7.08 -33.03
N PRO A 92 -22.30 7.95 -32.75
CA PRO A 92 -22.29 9.33 -33.22
C PRO A 92 -21.34 10.20 -32.38
N GLU A 93 -21.19 11.47 -32.75
CA GLU A 93 -20.42 12.46 -31.99
C GLU A 93 -18.94 12.09 -31.82
N CYS A 94 -18.37 11.40 -32.80
CA CYS A 94 -16.93 11.18 -32.88
C CYS A 94 -16.26 12.36 -33.58
N GLU A 95 -15.00 12.59 -33.26
CA GLU A 95 -14.22 13.68 -33.83
C GLU A 95 -12.92 13.17 -34.44
N ILE A 96 -12.57 13.70 -35.61
CA ILE A 96 -11.29 13.47 -36.26
C ILE A 96 -10.58 14.81 -36.36
N THR A 97 -9.40 14.90 -35.76
CA THR A 97 -8.56 16.11 -35.84
C THR A 97 -7.25 15.81 -36.57
N GLY A 98 -6.67 16.83 -37.20
CA GLY A 98 -5.39 16.70 -37.88
C GLY A 98 -5.05 17.92 -38.71
N PHE A 99 -4.08 17.77 -39.60
CA PHE A 99 -3.50 18.86 -40.39
C PHE A 99 -3.66 18.58 -41.90
N PRO A 100 -4.89 18.65 -42.45
CA PRO A 100 -5.15 18.39 -43.86
C PRO A 100 -4.57 19.51 -44.75
N ARG A 101 -4.23 19.17 -46.00
CA ARG A 101 -3.68 20.13 -46.96
C ARG A 101 -4.62 21.26 -47.33
N VAL A 102 -5.93 21.04 -47.30
CA VAL A 102 -6.93 22.09 -47.54
C VAL A 102 -6.85 23.22 -46.52
N GLN A 103 -6.33 22.93 -45.32
CA GLN A 103 -6.20 23.88 -44.22
C GLN A 103 -4.79 24.47 -44.16
N ARG A 104 -4.45 25.26 -45.19
CA ARG A 104 -3.16 25.95 -45.32
C ARG A 104 -3.36 27.40 -45.75
N TYR A 105 -2.76 28.33 -45.01
CA TYR A 105 -2.97 29.76 -45.23
C TYR A 105 -1.67 30.55 -45.42
N GLY A 106 -1.79 31.72 -46.03
CA GLY A 106 -0.68 32.64 -46.30
C GLY A 106 0.20 32.24 -47.49
N ARG A 107 1.18 33.09 -47.81
CA ARG A 107 2.09 32.88 -48.95
C ARG A 107 3.00 31.65 -48.77
N ASP A 108 3.29 31.30 -47.51
CA ASP A 108 4.20 30.20 -47.17
C ASP A 108 3.46 28.89 -46.84
N GLN A 109 2.12 28.83 -47.05
CA GLN A 109 1.29 27.64 -46.77
C GLN A 109 1.44 27.09 -45.35
N HIS A 110 1.30 27.97 -44.35
CA HIS A 110 1.37 27.60 -42.92
C HIS A 110 0.34 26.52 -42.61
N LEU A 111 0.77 25.51 -41.84
CA LEU A 111 -0.08 24.39 -41.39
C LEU A 111 -1.07 24.89 -40.34
N GLU A 112 -2.32 24.48 -40.45
CA GLU A 112 -3.35 24.73 -39.44
C GLU A 112 -4.13 23.44 -39.16
N ALA A 113 -4.54 23.26 -37.91
CA ALA A 113 -5.32 22.11 -37.50
C ALA A 113 -6.79 22.29 -37.94
N ASP A 114 -7.44 21.18 -38.26
CA ASP A 114 -8.86 21.15 -38.59
C ASP A 114 -9.57 20.06 -37.77
N GLN A 115 -10.88 20.18 -37.63
CA GLN A 115 -11.72 19.30 -36.82
C GLN A 115 -12.95 18.86 -37.63
N TYR A 116 -13.12 17.55 -37.76
CA TYR A 116 -14.24 16.94 -38.48
C TYR A 116 -15.10 16.14 -37.50
N THR A 117 -16.41 16.36 -37.52
CA THR A 117 -17.34 15.49 -36.80
C THR A 117 -17.73 14.29 -37.67
N ALA A 118 -17.86 13.13 -37.04
CA ALA A 118 -18.11 11.88 -37.71
C ALA A 118 -18.94 10.92 -36.85
N THR A 119 -19.57 9.98 -37.55
CA THR A 119 -20.21 8.81 -36.94
C THR A 119 -19.36 7.57 -37.23
N VAL A 120 -18.90 6.88 -36.19
CA VAL A 120 -18.24 5.58 -36.32
C VAL A 120 -19.29 4.52 -36.64
N LEU A 121 -19.02 3.69 -37.65
CA LEU A 121 -19.90 2.64 -38.15
C LEU A 121 -19.23 1.27 -37.96
N PRO A 122 -19.39 0.58 -36.81
CA PRO A 122 -18.62 -0.64 -36.50
C PRO A 122 -18.82 -1.79 -37.49
N MET A 123 -20.00 -1.87 -38.12
CA MET A 123 -20.29 -2.87 -39.14
C MET A 123 -19.66 -2.54 -40.50
N ALA A 124 -19.34 -1.29 -40.76
CA ALA A 124 -18.66 -0.89 -41.98
C ALA A 124 -17.16 -1.14 -41.82
N GLY A 125 -16.59 -2.06 -42.61
CA GLY A 125 -15.17 -2.39 -42.55
C GLY A 125 -14.82 -3.62 -41.71
N LEU A 126 -15.80 -4.24 -41.02
CA LEU A 126 -15.61 -5.43 -40.18
C LEU A 126 -14.84 -6.56 -40.86
N VAL A 127 -15.17 -6.88 -42.12
CA VAL A 127 -14.50 -7.96 -42.89
C VAL A 127 -13.03 -7.65 -43.22
N ARG A 128 -12.64 -6.37 -43.15
CA ARG A 128 -11.29 -5.89 -43.46
C ARG A 128 -10.52 -5.47 -42.20
N ASP A 129 -11.07 -5.71 -41.01
CA ASP A 129 -10.53 -5.25 -39.72
C ASP A 129 -10.24 -3.74 -39.69
N LEU A 130 -11.16 -2.94 -40.26
CA LEU A 130 -11.08 -1.48 -40.29
C LEU A 130 -12.19 -0.83 -39.46
N LEU A 131 -11.83 0.26 -38.79
CA LEU A 131 -12.82 1.19 -38.25
C LEU A 131 -13.22 2.17 -39.35
N VAL A 132 -14.51 2.34 -39.63
CA VAL A 132 -14.98 3.27 -40.66
C VAL A 132 -15.79 4.38 -40.02
N CYS A 133 -15.42 5.62 -40.33
CA CYS A 133 -16.13 6.82 -39.91
C CYS A 133 -16.84 7.45 -41.12
N ASP A 134 -18.09 7.87 -40.94
CA ASP A 134 -18.85 8.66 -41.90
C ASP A 134 -18.88 10.10 -41.43
N LEU A 135 -18.36 11.03 -42.25
CA LEU A 135 -18.31 12.46 -41.94
C LEU A 135 -19.72 13.06 -41.99
N ASP A 136 -20.09 13.81 -40.96
CA ASP A 136 -21.44 14.38 -40.85
C ASP A 136 -21.68 15.45 -41.93
N GLY A 137 -20.62 16.21 -42.27
CA GLY A 137 -20.58 17.16 -43.38
C GLY A 137 -19.82 16.62 -44.61
N PRO A 138 -20.08 17.16 -45.82
CA PRO A 138 -19.24 16.87 -46.96
C PRO A 138 -17.83 17.45 -46.74
N PRO A 139 -16.75 16.74 -47.13
CA PRO A 139 -15.41 17.32 -47.08
C PRO A 139 -15.34 18.56 -47.99
N ALA A 140 -14.52 19.54 -47.64
CA ALA A 140 -14.48 20.85 -48.28
C ALA A 140 -14.01 20.87 -49.76
N ALA A 141 -13.80 19.72 -50.40
CA ALA A 141 -13.16 19.62 -51.70
C ALA A 141 -13.89 18.77 -52.73
N ARG A 142 -13.67 19.13 -54.00
CA ARG A 142 -14.22 18.42 -55.15
C ARG A 142 -13.35 17.20 -55.48
N PRO A 143 -13.93 16.11 -56.03
CA PRO A 143 -13.19 14.89 -56.39
C PRO A 143 -12.00 15.09 -57.35
N ASP A 144 -11.93 16.25 -58.02
CA ASP A 144 -10.96 16.57 -59.06
C ASP A 144 -9.67 17.26 -58.56
N ASP A 145 -9.57 17.55 -57.26
CA ASP A 145 -8.37 18.19 -56.68
C ASP A 145 -7.24 17.15 -56.50
N GLU A 146 -6.19 17.23 -57.33
CA GLU A 146 -4.92 16.52 -57.09
C GLU A 146 -3.84 17.50 -56.59
N PRO A 147 -3.26 17.28 -55.38
CA PRO A 147 -3.48 16.15 -54.47
C PRO A 147 -4.76 16.27 -53.61
N ALA A 148 -5.30 15.12 -53.18
CA ALA A 148 -6.56 15.02 -52.42
C ALA A 148 -6.58 15.97 -51.20
N ALA A 149 -7.64 16.74 -51.04
CA ALA A 149 -7.73 17.83 -50.05
C ALA A 149 -7.50 17.42 -48.59
N LEU A 150 -7.91 16.20 -48.23
CA LEU A 150 -7.73 15.61 -46.90
C LEU A 150 -6.37 14.92 -46.72
N SER A 151 -5.47 14.97 -47.71
CA SER A 151 -4.09 14.50 -47.52
C SER A 151 -3.41 15.26 -46.38
N GLY A 152 -2.72 14.55 -45.49
CA GLY A 152 -2.20 15.10 -44.23
C GLY A 152 -3.00 14.70 -42.98
N LEU A 153 -4.25 14.23 -43.13
CA LEU A 153 -5.03 13.64 -42.02
C LEU A 153 -4.57 12.24 -41.63
N SER A 154 -3.76 11.57 -42.43
CA SER A 154 -3.26 10.23 -42.09
C SER A 154 -2.47 10.26 -40.78
N GLY A 155 -2.89 9.42 -39.83
CA GLY A 155 -2.44 9.38 -38.44
C GLY A 155 -3.22 10.30 -37.48
N GLY A 156 -4.19 11.07 -37.97
CA GLY A 156 -5.05 11.93 -37.15
C GLY A 156 -5.95 11.09 -36.24
N PRO A 157 -6.10 11.44 -34.95
CA PRO A 157 -6.87 10.63 -34.01
C PRO A 157 -8.37 10.65 -34.29
N VAL A 158 -9.02 9.53 -34.01
CA VAL A 158 -10.48 9.39 -33.95
C VAL A 158 -10.89 9.28 -32.49
N PHE A 159 -11.52 10.32 -31.95
CA PHE A 159 -11.96 10.37 -30.57
C PHE A 159 -13.48 10.21 -30.44
N MET A 160 -13.93 9.56 -29.38
CA MET A 160 -15.29 9.69 -28.84
C MET A 160 -15.14 10.30 -27.44
N GLY A 161 -15.54 11.56 -27.29
CA GLY A 161 -15.16 12.34 -26.11
C GLY A 161 -13.64 12.42 -25.97
N ASP A 162 -13.08 11.88 -24.90
CA ASP A 162 -11.65 11.80 -24.61
C ASP A 162 -11.05 10.39 -24.84
N VAL A 163 -11.87 9.45 -25.32
CA VAL A 163 -11.49 8.06 -25.59
C VAL A 163 -11.05 7.94 -27.04
N LEU A 164 -9.79 7.60 -27.26
CA LEU A 164 -9.23 7.34 -28.58
C LEU A 164 -9.77 6.00 -29.09
N LEU A 165 -10.36 5.96 -30.29
CA LEU A 165 -10.87 4.73 -30.91
C LEU A 165 -9.96 4.19 -32.01
N GLY A 166 -9.12 5.06 -32.58
CA GLY A 166 -8.23 4.72 -33.68
C GLY A 166 -7.54 5.92 -34.28
N VAL A 167 -6.85 5.71 -35.41
CA VAL A 167 -6.22 6.78 -36.20
C VAL A 167 -6.68 6.71 -37.65
N ALA A 168 -6.92 7.86 -38.26
CA ALA A 168 -7.34 7.99 -39.66
C ALA A 168 -6.23 7.46 -40.57
N ARG A 169 -6.56 6.52 -41.45
CA ARG A 169 -5.59 5.90 -42.37
C ARG A 169 -5.66 6.56 -43.73
N GLN A 170 -6.86 6.59 -44.31
CA GLN A 170 -7.11 7.12 -45.64
C GLN A 170 -8.56 7.54 -45.82
N VAL A 171 -8.79 8.38 -46.82
CA VAL A 171 -10.13 8.78 -47.27
C VAL A 171 -10.33 8.24 -48.68
N PRO A 172 -11.07 7.14 -48.88
CA PRO A 172 -11.35 6.62 -50.21
C PRO A 172 -12.10 7.64 -51.08
N ARG A 173 -11.78 7.70 -52.38
CA ARG A 173 -12.49 8.55 -53.36
C ARG A 173 -13.96 8.13 -53.56
N GLN A 174 -14.29 6.89 -53.23
CA GLN A 174 -15.65 6.35 -53.30
C GLN A 174 -16.53 7.00 -52.22
N ARG A 175 -17.83 7.21 -52.49
CA ARG A 175 -18.78 7.86 -51.54
C ARG A 175 -18.46 9.34 -51.26
N ASP A 176 -18.07 10.09 -52.30
CA ASP A 176 -17.85 11.56 -52.24
C ASP A 176 -16.84 12.01 -51.17
N GLY A 177 -15.88 11.15 -50.81
CA GLY A 177 -14.88 11.45 -49.78
C GLY A 177 -15.45 11.55 -48.36
N ARG A 178 -16.70 11.13 -48.13
CA ARG A 178 -17.36 11.20 -46.81
C ARG A 178 -16.93 10.09 -45.86
N ARG A 179 -16.28 9.03 -46.36
CA ARG A 179 -15.81 7.92 -45.52
C ARG A 179 -14.34 8.05 -45.21
N VAL A 180 -14.00 7.94 -43.94
CA VAL A 180 -12.63 7.81 -43.47
C VAL A 180 -12.44 6.37 -43.01
N GLU A 181 -11.46 5.69 -43.60
CA GLU A 181 -11.01 4.39 -43.12
C GLU A 181 -9.91 4.64 -42.09
N CYS A 182 -10.04 4.01 -40.93
CA CYS A 182 -9.21 4.22 -39.76
C CYS A 182 -8.64 2.87 -39.28
N VAL A 183 -7.46 2.92 -38.67
CA VAL A 183 -6.89 1.78 -37.95
C VAL A 183 -7.60 1.67 -36.60
N PRO A 184 -8.30 0.57 -36.30
CA PRO A 184 -8.91 0.37 -34.98
C PRO A 184 -7.83 0.14 -33.92
N LEU A 185 -8.07 0.60 -32.69
CA LEU A 185 -7.13 0.36 -31.60
C LEU A 185 -7.07 -1.11 -31.14
N ALA A 186 -8.14 -1.89 -31.24
CA ALA A 186 -8.17 -3.27 -30.72
C ALA A 186 -6.95 -4.13 -31.12
N PRO A 187 -6.57 -4.26 -32.41
CA PRO A 187 -5.37 -5.00 -32.80
C PRO A 187 -4.05 -4.31 -32.40
N VAL A 188 -4.04 -2.99 -32.25
CA VAL A 188 -2.88 -2.22 -31.76
C VAL A 188 -2.61 -2.53 -30.29
N LEU A 189 -3.65 -2.47 -29.46
CA LEU A 189 -3.59 -2.75 -28.03
C LEU A 189 -3.30 -4.22 -27.75
N ALA A 190 -3.72 -5.14 -28.62
CA ALA A 190 -3.42 -6.56 -28.52
C ALA A 190 -1.95 -6.91 -28.88
N ALA A 191 -1.25 -6.02 -29.59
CA ALA A 191 0.12 -6.28 -30.02
C ALA A 191 1.09 -6.24 -28.82
N LYS A 192 1.71 -7.40 -28.50
CA LYS A 192 2.73 -7.50 -27.43
C LYS A 192 3.83 -6.44 -27.53
N PRO A 193 4.42 -6.15 -28.71
CA PRO A 193 5.45 -5.13 -28.83
C PRO A 193 4.95 -3.71 -28.48
N PHE A 194 3.71 -3.37 -28.86
CA PHE A 194 3.10 -2.09 -28.49
C PHE A 194 2.95 -1.97 -26.97
N ARG A 195 2.43 -3.02 -26.31
CA ARG A 195 2.27 -3.05 -24.84
C ARG A 195 3.59 -2.94 -24.09
N LEU A 196 4.69 -3.48 -24.65
CA LEU A 196 6.02 -3.38 -24.04
C LEU A 196 6.53 -1.93 -24.10
N VAL A 197 6.44 -1.28 -25.26
CA VAL A 197 6.83 0.13 -25.42
C VAL A 197 5.99 1.04 -24.53
N TYR A 198 4.67 0.80 -24.46
CA TYR A 198 3.79 1.59 -23.60
C TYR A 198 4.14 1.45 -22.12
N ARG A 199 4.40 0.22 -21.63
CA ARG A 199 4.76 -0.04 -20.23
C ARG A 199 6.08 0.59 -19.80
N ARG A 200 7.05 0.77 -20.72
CA ARG A 200 8.32 1.48 -20.44
C ARG A 200 8.11 2.94 -19.99
N THR A 201 6.93 3.51 -20.21
CA THR A 201 6.59 4.85 -19.71
C THR A 201 6.16 4.86 -18.24
N GLY A 202 6.10 3.71 -17.56
CA GLY A 202 5.65 3.60 -16.17
C GLY A 202 4.13 3.69 -15.99
N VAL A 203 3.37 3.65 -17.08
CA VAL A 203 1.91 3.77 -17.08
C VAL A 203 1.27 2.44 -17.45
N ASP A 204 0.35 1.97 -16.61
CA ASP A 204 -0.49 0.82 -16.91
C ASP A 204 -1.41 1.10 -18.10
N LEU A 205 -1.35 0.22 -19.10
CA LEU A 205 -2.24 0.27 -20.25
C LEU A 205 -3.63 -0.23 -19.83
N ARG A 206 -4.62 0.67 -19.84
CA ARG A 206 -6.03 0.36 -19.60
C ARG A 206 -6.84 0.55 -20.88
N GLU A 207 -7.62 -0.45 -21.23
CA GLU A 207 -8.53 -0.40 -22.38
C GLU A 207 -9.98 -0.26 -21.92
N GLU A 208 -10.74 0.63 -22.57
CA GLU A 208 -12.13 0.88 -22.27
C GLU A 208 -13.01 0.28 -23.35
N ARG A 209 -13.99 -0.54 -22.97
CA ARG A 209 -14.97 -1.06 -23.91
C ARG A 209 -16.00 0.01 -24.23
N VAL A 210 -16.07 0.39 -25.50
CA VAL A 210 -16.94 1.45 -25.99
C VAL A 210 -18.19 0.85 -26.58
N HIS A 211 -19.30 0.95 -25.84
CA HIS A 211 -20.61 0.44 -26.25
C HIS A 211 -21.52 1.52 -26.89
N GLY A 212 -21.16 2.80 -26.77
CA GLY A 212 -21.94 3.94 -27.25
C GLY A 212 -21.25 5.28 -26.98
N SER A 213 -21.92 6.39 -27.28
CA SER A 213 -21.45 7.75 -26.99
C SER A 213 -22.12 8.31 -25.75
N PHE A 214 -21.32 8.82 -24.80
CA PHE A 214 -21.77 9.35 -23.51
C PHE A 214 -21.12 10.71 -23.20
N PRO A 215 -21.45 11.78 -23.94
CA PRO A 215 -20.74 13.08 -23.85
C PRO A 215 -20.86 13.75 -22.47
N ARG A 216 -21.89 13.40 -21.69
CA ARG A 216 -22.10 13.96 -20.34
C ARG A 216 -21.14 13.40 -19.30
N ASP A 217 -20.57 12.22 -19.52
CA ASP A 217 -19.75 11.51 -18.54
C ASP A 217 -18.48 12.30 -18.19
N LEU A 218 -17.83 12.93 -19.18
CA LEU A 218 -16.58 13.65 -18.98
C LEU A 218 -16.74 14.90 -18.14
N ARG A 219 -17.77 15.68 -18.47
CA ARG A 219 -18.11 16.87 -17.72
C ARG A 219 -18.47 16.49 -16.28
N TYR A 220 -19.25 15.43 -16.12
CA TYR A 220 -19.64 14.92 -14.82
C TYR A 220 -18.44 14.42 -14.01
N GLU A 221 -17.55 13.64 -14.59
CA GLU A 221 -16.36 13.11 -13.91
C GLU A 221 -15.43 14.25 -13.41
N ALA A 222 -15.26 15.32 -14.20
CA ALA A 222 -14.51 16.50 -13.79
C ALA A 222 -15.23 17.33 -12.70
N GLU A 223 -16.56 17.39 -12.71
CA GLU A 223 -17.36 17.97 -11.63
C GLU A 223 -17.28 17.13 -10.34
N TYR A 224 -17.37 15.81 -10.48
CA TYR A 224 -17.27 14.83 -9.40
C TYR A 224 -15.89 14.87 -8.73
N ALA A 225 -14.80 14.89 -9.49
CA ALA A 225 -13.44 15.02 -8.97
C ALA A 225 -13.24 16.35 -8.20
N ARG A 226 -13.80 17.45 -8.69
CA ARG A 226 -13.79 18.74 -7.98
C ARG A 226 -14.59 18.66 -6.67
N ALA A 227 -15.76 18.02 -6.70
CA ALA A 227 -16.59 17.83 -5.51
C ALA A 227 -15.89 16.94 -4.45
N LEU A 228 -15.18 15.89 -4.87
CA LEU A 228 -14.33 15.08 -3.99
C LEU A 228 -13.22 15.92 -3.37
N GLY A 229 -12.51 16.72 -4.17
CA GLY A 229 -11.48 17.62 -3.68
C GLY A 229 -12.00 18.59 -2.63
N VAL A 230 -13.14 19.23 -2.88
CA VAL A 230 -13.78 20.14 -1.91
C VAL A 230 -14.23 19.41 -0.64
N ALA A 231 -14.74 18.18 -0.77
CA ALA A 231 -15.25 17.41 0.36
C ALA A 231 -14.15 16.81 1.26
N TYR A 232 -13.01 16.40 0.67
CA TYR A 232 -12.02 15.57 1.35
C TYR A 232 -10.60 16.16 1.46
N ARG A 233 -10.23 17.21 0.72
CA ARG A 233 -8.89 17.86 0.87
C ARG A 233 -8.71 18.58 2.19
N ARG A 234 -9.82 18.96 2.83
CA ARG A 234 -9.79 19.72 4.06
C ARG A 234 -10.15 18.83 5.23
N THR A 235 -9.30 18.82 6.23
CA THR A 235 -9.60 18.18 7.51
C THR A 235 -9.51 19.19 8.64
N LYS A 236 -10.33 18.98 9.67
CA LYS A 236 -10.23 19.78 10.89
C LYS A 236 -9.14 19.17 11.75
N ILE A 237 -8.09 19.95 12.01
CA ILE A 237 -7.08 19.56 12.99
C ILE A 237 -7.48 20.05 14.37
N PHE A 238 -7.39 19.12 15.32
CA PHE A 238 -7.68 19.39 16.71
C PHE A 238 -6.84 20.56 17.26
N GLY A 239 -7.52 21.54 17.88
CA GLY A 239 -6.88 22.66 18.56
C GLY A 239 -6.52 23.88 17.69
N LEU A 240 -6.76 23.81 16.38
CA LEU A 240 -6.59 24.95 15.45
C LEU A 240 -7.90 25.72 15.19
N ASP A 241 -9.04 25.13 15.55
CA ASP A 241 -10.40 25.72 15.47
C ASP A 241 -10.62 27.06 16.22
N GLU A 242 -9.66 27.49 17.05
CA GLU A 242 -9.74 28.78 17.76
C GLU A 242 -9.46 29.98 16.85
N LEU A 243 -8.85 29.73 15.70
CA LEU A 243 -8.63 30.70 14.63
C LEU A 243 -9.90 30.78 13.77
N SER A 244 -10.08 31.85 13.01
CA SER A 244 -11.32 32.23 12.30
C SER A 244 -12.03 31.05 11.62
N ARG A 245 -13.36 31.11 11.42
CA ARG A 245 -14.16 30.08 10.72
C ARG A 245 -13.65 29.72 9.30
N HIS A 246 -12.69 30.46 8.74
CA HIS A 246 -12.05 30.21 7.45
C HIS A 246 -10.63 29.63 7.56
N ASP A 247 -10.03 29.60 8.75
CA ASP A 247 -8.64 29.18 9.01
C ASP A 247 -8.53 27.86 9.82
N ALA A 248 -9.66 27.30 10.28
CA ALA A 248 -9.74 26.04 11.03
C ALA A 248 -9.70 24.77 10.14
N GLU A 249 -9.76 24.95 8.82
CA GLU A 249 -9.74 23.86 7.85
C GLU A 249 -8.34 23.74 7.26
N TRP A 250 -7.70 22.61 7.53
CA TRP A 250 -6.32 22.34 7.15
C TRP A 250 -6.26 21.59 5.84
N ASP A 251 -5.32 22.00 4.98
CA ASP A 251 -5.07 21.36 3.70
C ASP A 251 -4.28 20.05 3.91
N LEU A 252 -4.90 18.92 3.57
CA LEU A 252 -4.24 17.62 3.61
C LEU A 252 -2.98 17.59 2.74
N ASP A 253 -2.89 18.45 1.72
CA ASP A 253 -1.72 18.60 0.85
C ASP A 253 -0.44 18.97 1.65
N THR A 254 -0.58 19.66 2.79
CA THR A 254 0.57 20.13 3.61
C THR A 254 0.80 19.28 4.87
N ALA A 255 -0.22 18.52 5.25
CA ALA A 255 -0.42 18.00 6.60
C ALA A 255 -0.32 16.49 6.73
N TYR A 256 -0.57 15.81 5.61
CA TYR A 256 -0.67 14.38 5.58
C TYR A 256 0.72 13.76 5.83
N LEU A 257 0.76 12.76 6.72
CA LEU A 257 1.96 11.99 7.01
C LEU A 257 1.71 10.53 6.63
N SER A 258 2.55 10.00 5.74
CA SER A 258 2.52 8.58 5.37
C SER A 258 3.04 7.73 6.53
N LEU A 259 2.17 6.97 7.18
CA LEU A 259 2.53 6.13 8.33
C LEU A 259 3.12 4.80 7.89
N GLU A 260 3.81 4.12 8.80
CA GLU A 260 4.23 2.73 8.56
C GLU A 260 3.05 1.77 8.69
N ALA A 261 3.01 0.81 7.79
CA ALA A 261 2.18 -0.36 7.89
C ALA A 261 3.04 -1.62 7.73
N GLN A 262 2.59 -2.70 8.33
CA GLN A 262 3.18 -4.01 8.17
C GLN A 262 2.17 -4.92 7.49
N ALA A 263 2.60 -5.59 6.41
CA ALA A 263 1.80 -6.64 5.82
C ALA A 263 1.69 -7.81 6.81
N GLN A 264 0.48 -8.28 7.06
CA GLN A 264 0.23 -9.50 7.83
C GLN A 264 0.35 -10.76 6.97
N ASP A 265 1.18 -10.71 5.91
CA ASP A 265 1.48 -11.86 5.07
C ASP A 265 2.24 -12.89 5.91
N ARG A 266 1.53 -13.90 6.44
CA ARG A 266 2.18 -15.13 6.89
C ARG A 266 2.75 -15.83 5.65
N ALA A 267 4.05 -15.61 5.46
CA ALA A 267 5.02 -16.46 4.77
C ALA A 267 4.74 -16.78 3.28
N ALA A 268 5.29 -15.95 2.39
CA ALA A 268 5.82 -16.48 1.13
C ALA A 268 7.06 -17.33 1.49
N SER A 269 6.89 -18.66 1.54
CA SER A 269 7.91 -19.60 2.05
C SER A 269 8.73 -20.16 0.90
N GLY A 270 9.93 -19.62 0.67
CA GLY A 270 11.01 -20.25 -0.11
C GLY A 270 12.15 -20.76 0.81
N PRO A 271 13.07 -21.62 0.33
CA PRO A 271 14.02 -22.32 1.19
C PRO A 271 15.15 -21.43 1.74
N VAL A 272 15.25 -21.42 3.07
CA VAL A 272 16.43 -21.22 3.94
C VAL A 272 17.57 -20.35 3.38
N ALA A 273 17.27 -19.08 3.12
CA ALA A 273 18.11 -17.98 3.55
C ALA A 273 17.22 -16.75 3.81
N THR A 274 17.15 -16.33 5.07
CA THR A 274 16.68 -14.99 5.50
C THR A 274 15.20 -14.65 5.25
N HIS A 275 14.24 -15.39 5.82
CA HIS A 275 12.85 -14.89 5.90
C HIS A 275 12.60 -14.19 7.23
N ALA A 276 12.99 -12.92 7.25
CA ALA A 276 12.44 -11.96 8.20
C ALA A 276 10.95 -11.78 7.91
N PRO A 277 10.09 -11.55 8.92
CA PRO A 277 8.71 -11.11 8.66
C PRO A 277 8.71 -9.88 7.74
N PRO A 278 7.65 -9.63 6.95
CA PRO A 278 7.55 -8.46 6.11
C PRO A 278 7.88 -7.22 6.93
N LEU A 279 8.90 -6.49 6.51
CA LEU A 279 9.37 -5.35 7.26
C LEU A 279 8.30 -4.25 7.25
N PRO A 280 8.18 -3.46 8.31
CA PRO A 280 7.42 -2.22 8.26
C PRO A 280 7.86 -1.38 7.05
N GLN A 281 6.88 -0.93 6.27
CA GLN A 281 7.09 -0.04 5.13
C GLN A 281 6.10 1.11 5.21
N ARG A 282 6.38 2.20 4.50
CA ARG A 282 5.40 3.28 4.34
C ARG A 282 4.15 2.72 3.67
N VAL A 283 2.98 3.10 4.19
CA VAL A 283 1.70 2.59 3.69
C VAL A 283 1.51 2.89 2.20
N HIS A 284 2.04 4.01 1.71
CA HIS A 284 2.02 4.36 0.29
C HIS A 284 2.67 3.31 -0.61
N THR A 285 3.89 2.89 -0.28
CA THR A 285 4.62 1.85 -1.01
C THR A 285 3.82 0.54 -1.05
N LEU A 286 3.18 0.17 0.06
CA LEU A 286 2.41 -1.06 0.13
C LEU A 286 1.11 -1.02 -0.69
N LEU A 287 0.48 0.15 -0.81
CA LEU A 287 -0.78 0.34 -1.55
C LEU A 287 -0.60 0.35 -3.08
N ALA A 288 0.57 0.74 -3.58
CA ALA A 288 0.83 0.88 -5.02
C ALA A 288 0.61 -0.45 -5.77
N ASP A 289 1.25 -1.51 -5.27
CA ASP A 289 1.29 -2.82 -5.92
C ASP A 289 0.11 -3.73 -5.53
N ARG A 290 -0.68 -3.32 -4.53
CA ARG A 290 -1.78 -4.14 -4.01
C ARG A 290 -3.11 -3.69 -4.59
N PRO A 291 -3.84 -4.56 -5.33
CA PRO A 291 -5.11 -4.16 -5.91
C PRO A 291 -6.23 -4.00 -4.86
N ARG A 292 -6.19 -4.81 -3.79
CA ARG A 292 -7.20 -4.83 -2.73
C ARG A 292 -6.52 -4.90 -1.37
N VAL A 293 -6.88 -3.99 -0.46
CA VAL A 293 -6.20 -3.82 0.82
C VAL A 293 -7.21 -3.68 1.96
N LEU A 294 -7.04 -4.47 3.00
CA LEU A 294 -7.75 -4.32 4.27
C LEU A 294 -6.79 -3.71 5.29
N LEU A 295 -7.06 -2.46 5.66
CA LEU A 295 -6.22 -1.69 6.56
C LEU A 295 -6.74 -1.77 8.00
N ARG A 296 -6.00 -2.49 8.84
CA ARG A 296 -6.24 -2.62 10.29
C ARG A 296 -5.50 -1.53 11.06
N GLY A 297 -6.12 -0.97 12.08
CA GLY A 297 -5.44 -0.03 12.97
C GLY A 297 -6.32 0.46 14.11
N GLU A 298 -5.70 0.93 15.19
CA GLU A 298 -6.37 1.42 16.38
C GLU A 298 -7.24 2.67 16.11
N ALA A 299 -8.06 3.04 17.11
CA ALA A 299 -8.77 4.32 17.09
C ALA A 299 -7.77 5.49 17.00
N GLY A 300 -8.04 6.44 16.10
CA GLY A 300 -7.16 7.61 15.90
C GLY A 300 -5.84 7.32 15.18
N ALA A 301 -5.64 6.11 14.63
CA ALA A 301 -4.43 5.73 13.87
C ALA A 301 -4.33 6.37 12.47
N GLY A 302 -5.33 7.13 12.01
CA GLY A 302 -5.28 7.82 10.71
C GLY A 302 -5.86 7.07 9.50
N LYS A 303 -6.54 5.93 9.70
CA LYS A 303 -7.19 5.14 8.63
C LYS A 303 -8.09 5.98 7.71
N THR A 304 -9.08 6.65 8.31
CA THR A 304 -10.02 7.53 7.59
C THR A 304 -9.29 8.69 6.90
N THR A 305 -8.27 9.27 7.54
CA THR A 305 -7.45 10.35 6.95
C THR A 305 -6.74 9.90 5.68
N LEU A 306 -6.20 8.67 5.65
CA LEU A 306 -5.59 8.09 4.45
C LEU A 306 -6.63 7.88 3.33
N LEU A 307 -7.83 7.36 3.64
CA LEU A 307 -8.88 7.17 2.63
C LEU A 307 -9.34 8.52 2.04
N TRP A 308 -9.52 9.54 2.87
CA TRP A 308 -9.91 10.87 2.40
C TRP A 308 -8.82 11.52 1.54
N TRP A 309 -7.55 11.36 1.92
CA TRP A 309 -6.43 11.79 1.11
C TRP A 309 -6.43 11.09 -0.26
N LEU A 310 -6.58 9.76 -0.31
CA LEU A 310 -6.71 9.04 -1.59
C LEU A 310 -7.90 9.56 -2.42
N ALA A 311 -9.05 9.81 -1.79
CA ALA A 311 -10.24 10.33 -2.47
C ALA A 311 -10.02 11.72 -3.09
N ALA A 312 -9.31 12.59 -2.38
CA ALA A 312 -9.02 13.96 -2.78
C ALA A 312 -7.96 14.08 -3.90
N HIS A 313 -7.01 13.13 -3.95
CA HIS A 313 -5.82 13.24 -4.78
C HIS A 313 -5.79 12.29 -5.99
N ALA A 314 -6.41 11.09 -5.90
CA ALA A 314 -6.35 10.09 -6.98
C ALA A 314 -6.97 10.62 -8.29
N SER A 315 -8.20 11.14 -8.25
CA SER A 315 -8.86 11.70 -9.44
C SER A 315 -8.22 12.99 -9.93
N ALA A 316 -7.61 13.76 -9.01
CA ALA A 316 -6.91 15.01 -9.31
C ALA A 316 -5.50 14.79 -9.89
N ARG A 317 -4.99 13.56 -9.84
CA ARG A 317 -3.63 13.16 -10.26
C ARG A 317 -2.52 13.90 -9.51
N THR A 318 -2.72 14.03 -8.20
CA THR A 318 -1.81 14.76 -7.30
C THR A 318 -1.23 13.85 -6.23
N LEU A 319 -1.33 12.52 -6.40
CA LEU A 319 -0.58 11.58 -5.59
C LEU A 319 0.87 11.58 -6.05
N ASP A 320 1.79 11.41 -5.10
CA ASP A 320 3.24 11.32 -5.34
C ASP A 320 3.60 10.08 -6.19
N ASP A 321 4.85 10.01 -6.64
CA ASP A 321 5.34 8.98 -7.56
C ASP A 321 5.12 7.55 -7.02
N ASP A 322 5.28 7.34 -5.71
CA ASP A 322 5.01 6.06 -5.04
C ASP A 322 3.57 5.54 -5.26
N LEU A 323 2.61 6.44 -5.48
CA LEU A 323 1.21 6.12 -5.68
C LEU A 323 0.72 6.47 -7.10
N ALA A 324 1.64 6.66 -8.04
CA ALA A 324 1.34 6.91 -9.45
C ALA A 324 0.31 5.92 -10.06
N PRO A 325 0.28 4.61 -9.73
CA PRO A 325 -0.73 3.68 -10.27
C PRO A 325 -2.18 4.04 -9.91
N LEU A 326 -2.38 4.76 -8.80
CA LEU A 326 -3.70 5.20 -8.34
C LEU A 326 -4.14 6.53 -8.96
N ASN A 327 -3.20 7.29 -9.56
CA ASN A 327 -3.53 8.54 -10.23
C ASN A 327 -4.43 8.29 -11.46
N GLY A 328 -5.51 9.07 -11.55
CA GLY A 328 -6.50 8.96 -12.62
C GLY A 328 -7.59 7.92 -12.39
N LEU A 329 -7.57 7.22 -11.25
CA LEU A 329 -8.72 6.46 -10.77
C LEU A 329 -9.82 7.41 -10.25
N VAL A 330 -11.07 6.94 -10.32
CA VAL A 330 -12.26 7.63 -9.81
C VAL A 330 -12.62 7.03 -8.44
N PRO A 331 -12.45 7.79 -7.34
CA PRO A 331 -12.75 7.31 -6.00
C PRO A 331 -14.25 7.24 -5.73
N PHE A 332 -14.75 6.07 -5.33
CA PHE A 332 -16.07 5.90 -4.75
C PHE A 332 -15.92 5.70 -3.24
N VAL A 333 -16.14 6.78 -2.47
CA VAL A 333 -16.08 6.72 -1.00
C VAL A 333 -17.40 6.17 -0.47
N VAL A 334 -17.33 5.08 0.27
CA VAL A 334 -18.45 4.42 0.94
C VAL A 334 -18.25 4.55 2.44
N PRO A 335 -18.72 5.65 3.05
CA PRO A 335 -18.68 5.83 4.50
C PRO A 335 -19.77 4.97 5.15
N LEU A 336 -19.41 3.76 5.61
CA LEU A 336 -20.37 2.79 6.15
C LEU A 336 -21.15 3.37 7.34
N ARG A 337 -20.45 4.17 8.16
CA ARG A 337 -21.01 5.01 9.21
C ARG A 337 -22.24 5.80 8.82
N THR A 338 -22.08 6.62 7.78
CA THR A 338 -23.04 7.64 7.38
C THR A 338 -24.20 7.02 6.62
N LEU A 339 -23.91 5.97 5.83
CA LEU A 339 -24.96 5.18 5.18
C LEU A 339 -25.90 4.55 6.20
N ARG A 340 -25.35 3.99 7.28
CA ARG A 340 -26.14 3.35 8.34
C ARG A 340 -26.87 4.37 9.22
N GLY A 341 -26.25 5.51 9.55
CA GLY A 341 -26.91 6.62 10.26
C GLY A 341 -28.15 7.14 9.53
N ARG A 342 -28.20 7.00 8.19
CA ARG A 342 -29.34 7.33 7.34
C ARG A 342 -30.37 6.21 7.20
N GLY A 343 -30.10 5.02 7.72
CA GLY A 343 -30.92 3.83 7.49
C GLY A 343 -30.86 3.31 6.06
N ALA A 344 -29.81 3.64 5.30
CA ALA A 344 -29.61 3.19 3.93
C ALA A 344 -28.98 1.79 3.89
N THR A 345 -29.31 1.01 2.85
CA THR A 345 -28.66 -0.27 2.54
C THR A 345 -27.29 -0.04 1.87
N PHE A 346 -26.50 -1.10 1.73
CA PHE A 346 -25.25 -1.04 0.98
C PHE A 346 -25.51 -0.65 -0.49
N PRO A 347 -24.74 0.30 -1.06
CA PRO A 347 -25.07 0.89 -2.36
C PRO A 347 -24.80 -0.07 -3.50
N GLY A 348 -25.74 -0.18 -4.43
CA GLY A 348 -25.49 -0.81 -5.73
C GLY A 348 -24.60 0.05 -6.64
N PRO A 349 -24.15 -0.46 -7.80
CA PRO A 349 -23.27 0.28 -8.71
C PRO A 349 -23.80 1.67 -9.10
N ALA A 350 -25.12 1.82 -9.30
CA ALA A 350 -25.73 3.10 -9.65
C ALA A 350 -25.72 4.13 -8.50
N GLU A 351 -25.65 3.65 -7.25
CA GLU A 351 -25.77 4.47 -6.04
C GLU A 351 -24.40 4.89 -5.48
N LEU A 352 -23.30 4.27 -5.94
CA LEU A 352 -21.94 4.54 -5.45
C LEU A 352 -21.53 6.03 -5.56
N SER A 353 -21.90 6.70 -6.65
CA SER A 353 -21.61 8.13 -6.84
C SER A 353 -22.26 9.01 -5.77
N GLY A 354 -23.41 8.60 -5.24
CA GLY A 354 -24.16 9.30 -4.21
C GLY A 354 -23.84 8.85 -2.77
N ALA A 355 -23.10 7.76 -2.58
CA ALA A 355 -22.85 7.17 -1.26
C ALA A 355 -22.17 8.16 -0.29
N ALA A 356 -21.17 8.90 -0.78
CA ALA A 356 -20.48 9.97 -0.06
C ALA A 356 -21.34 11.24 0.16
N GLY A 357 -22.50 11.32 -0.50
CA GLY A 357 -23.42 12.45 -0.41
C GLY A 357 -22.84 13.78 -0.89
N LEU A 358 -22.00 13.80 -1.95
CA LEU A 358 -21.31 14.99 -2.47
C LEU A 358 -22.27 16.05 -3.02
N VAL A 359 -21.85 17.35 -3.04
CA VAL A 359 -22.64 18.41 -3.70
C VAL A 359 -22.17 18.43 -5.14
N VAL A 360 -22.85 17.66 -5.97
CA VAL A 360 -22.61 17.53 -7.40
C VAL A 360 -23.96 17.26 -8.07
N ASP A 361 -24.07 17.57 -9.37
CA ASP A 361 -25.27 17.25 -10.13
C ASP A 361 -25.56 15.74 -10.11
N THR A 362 -26.76 15.34 -10.53
CA THR A 362 -27.11 13.93 -10.65
C THR A 362 -26.20 13.24 -11.68
N ALA A 363 -25.62 12.09 -11.30
CA ALA A 363 -24.80 11.30 -12.21
C ALA A 363 -25.57 10.91 -13.48
N PRO A 364 -24.93 10.93 -14.66
CA PRO A 364 -25.50 10.34 -15.87
C PRO A 364 -25.87 8.87 -15.64
N GLU A 365 -26.95 8.42 -16.29
CA GLU A 365 -27.43 7.05 -16.14
C GLU A 365 -26.33 6.04 -16.50
N GLY A 366 -26.07 5.09 -15.60
CA GLY A 366 -25.05 4.05 -15.76
C GLY A 366 -23.60 4.51 -15.68
N TRP A 367 -23.31 5.78 -15.36
CA TRP A 367 -21.93 6.31 -15.33
C TRP A 367 -21.00 5.52 -14.41
N ALA A 368 -21.40 5.31 -13.15
CA ALA A 368 -20.60 4.56 -12.18
C ALA A 368 -20.33 3.11 -12.62
N GLY A 369 -21.32 2.47 -13.27
CA GLY A 369 -21.15 1.14 -13.87
C GLY A 369 -20.08 1.14 -14.98
N ARG A 370 -20.09 2.14 -15.86
CA ARG A 370 -19.05 2.28 -16.91
C ARG A 370 -17.66 2.54 -16.31
N VAL A 371 -17.56 3.32 -15.24
CA VAL A 371 -16.29 3.54 -14.53
C VAL A 371 -15.76 2.24 -13.94
N LEU A 372 -16.61 1.44 -13.29
CA LEU A 372 -16.28 0.11 -12.77
C LEU A 372 -15.83 -0.85 -13.87
N GLU A 373 -16.55 -0.93 -14.98
CA GLU A 373 -16.22 -1.79 -16.13
C GLU A 373 -14.92 -1.39 -16.82
N SER A 374 -14.55 -0.10 -16.78
CA SER A 374 -13.28 0.39 -17.32
C SER A 374 -12.06 0.11 -16.45
N GLY A 375 -12.23 -0.50 -15.26
CA GLY A 375 -11.14 -0.71 -14.30
C GLY A 375 -10.58 0.59 -13.70
N ARG A 376 -11.31 1.71 -13.83
CA ARG A 376 -10.91 3.03 -13.31
C ARG A 376 -11.49 3.33 -11.94
N ALA A 377 -12.27 2.42 -11.35
CA ALA A 377 -12.85 2.60 -10.03
C ALA A 377 -11.83 2.36 -8.92
N LEU A 378 -11.77 3.28 -7.96
CA LEU A 378 -11.11 3.11 -6.67
C LEU A 378 -12.18 3.10 -5.58
N LEU A 379 -12.52 1.93 -5.06
CA LEU A 379 -13.50 1.77 -3.99
C LEU A 379 -12.84 2.03 -2.63
N LEU A 380 -13.35 2.99 -1.86
CA LEU A 380 -12.81 3.37 -0.55
C LEU A 380 -13.87 3.12 0.52
N VAL A 381 -13.73 2.02 1.26
CA VAL A 381 -14.70 1.57 2.27
C VAL A 381 -14.23 1.99 3.66
N ASP A 382 -14.89 2.98 4.24
CA ASP A 382 -14.49 3.59 5.51
C ASP A 382 -15.35 3.04 6.65
N GLY A 383 -14.70 2.38 7.62
CA GLY A 383 -15.32 1.92 8.88
C GLY A 383 -16.11 0.62 8.82
N LEU A 384 -15.49 -0.50 8.40
CA LEU A 384 -16.12 -1.84 8.51
C LEU A 384 -16.43 -2.21 9.98
N ASP A 385 -15.63 -1.72 10.93
CA ASP A 385 -15.87 -1.89 12.36
C ASP A 385 -17.09 -1.11 12.87
N GLU A 386 -17.69 -0.25 12.06
CA GLU A 386 -18.89 0.49 12.42
C GLU A 386 -20.17 -0.20 11.95
N VAL A 387 -20.04 -1.37 11.31
CA VAL A 387 -21.14 -2.28 11.00
C VAL A 387 -21.35 -3.22 12.20
N PRO A 388 -22.58 -3.27 12.76
CA PRO A 388 -22.92 -4.22 13.83
C PRO A 388 -22.59 -5.66 13.44
N PRO A 389 -22.14 -6.51 14.39
CA PRO A 389 -21.76 -7.90 14.11
C PRO A 389 -22.79 -8.67 13.25
N GLU A 390 -24.08 -8.49 13.51
CA GLU A 390 -25.18 -9.15 12.81
C GLU A 390 -25.28 -8.80 11.31
N ASP A 391 -24.74 -7.65 10.89
CA ASP A 391 -24.83 -7.15 9.52
C ASP A 391 -23.49 -7.18 8.78
N ARG A 392 -22.40 -7.60 9.43
CA ARG A 392 -21.07 -7.72 8.78
C ARG A 392 -21.07 -8.73 7.65
N GLU A 393 -21.82 -9.82 7.78
CA GLU A 393 -22.02 -10.80 6.71
C GLU A 393 -22.68 -10.19 5.47
N GLN A 394 -23.59 -9.23 5.65
CA GLN A 394 -24.19 -8.50 4.53
C GLN A 394 -23.17 -7.58 3.86
N ALA A 395 -22.33 -6.89 4.65
CA ALA A 395 -21.23 -6.07 4.13
C ALA A 395 -20.22 -6.90 3.34
N HIS A 396 -19.83 -8.07 3.88
CA HIS A 396 -18.97 -9.05 3.22
C HIS A 396 -19.56 -9.53 1.90
N THR A 397 -20.83 -9.95 1.92
CA THR A 397 -21.54 -10.42 0.73
C THR A 397 -21.64 -9.33 -0.34
N TRP A 398 -21.95 -8.11 0.06
CA TRP A 398 -22.02 -6.96 -0.85
C TRP A 398 -20.66 -6.68 -1.52
N LEU A 399 -19.57 -6.62 -0.74
CA LEU A 399 -18.22 -6.42 -1.30
C LEU A 399 -17.82 -7.54 -2.23
N THR A 400 -18.08 -8.79 -1.83
CA THR A 400 -17.78 -9.98 -2.62
C THR A 400 -18.49 -9.93 -3.98
N GLN A 401 -19.79 -9.66 -3.99
CA GLN A 401 -20.58 -9.59 -5.23
C GLN A 401 -20.12 -8.45 -6.15
N LEU A 402 -19.82 -7.28 -5.58
CA LEU A 402 -19.36 -6.13 -6.36
C LEU A 402 -17.98 -6.38 -6.99
N LEU A 403 -17.03 -6.92 -6.22
CA LEU A 403 -15.66 -7.19 -6.69
C LEU A 403 -15.58 -8.42 -7.60
N ALA A 404 -16.48 -9.39 -7.47
CA ALA A 404 -16.61 -10.49 -8.42
C ALA A 404 -17.16 -10.02 -9.77
N ARG A 405 -18.09 -9.05 -9.78
CA ARG A 405 -18.64 -8.47 -11.02
C ARG A 405 -17.65 -7.54 -11.73
N TYR A 406 -16.80 -6.85 -10.97
CA TYR A 406 -15.83 -5.86 -11.45
C TYR A 406 -14.42 -6.14 -10.91
N PRO A 407 -13.72 -7.17 -11.44
CA PRO A 407 -12.48 -7.68 -10.87
C PRO A 407 -11.32 -6.68 -10.85
N ASP A 408 -11.26 -5.77 -11.83
CA ASP A 408 -10.22 -4.76 -11.96
C ASP A 408 -10.41 -3.55 -11.03
N THR A 409 -11.44 -3.57 -10.17
CA THR A 409 -11.69 -2.50 -9.19
C THR A 409 -10.62 -2.51 -8.11
N ARG A 410 -9.88 -1.41 -7.97
CA ARG A 410 -8.98 -1.19 -6.82
C ARG A 410 -9.84 -0.94 -5.58
N CYS A 411 -9.49 -1.54 -4.44
CA CYS A 411 -10.28 -1.40 -3.22
C CYS A 411 -9.40 -1.21 -1.98
N VAL A 412 -9.71 -0.21 -1.16
CA VAL A 412 -9.12 -0.04 0.18
C VAL A 412 -10.25 0.01 1.19
N ALA A 413 -10.27 -0.97 2.10
CA ALA A 413 -11.21 -1.06 3.19
C ALA A 413 -10.51 -0.86 4.53
N THR A 414 -11.20 -0.30 5.53
CA THR A 414 -10.62 -0.01 6.85
C THR A 414 -11.40 -0.69 7.97
N VAL A 415 -10.68 -1.18 8.98
CA VAL A 415 -11.26 -1.87 10.13
C VAL A 415 -10.40 -1.71 11.39
N ARG A 416 -10.99 -1.94 12.58
CA ARG A 416 -10.23 -2.07 13.84
C ARG A 416 -9.59 -3.45 13.97
N PRO A 417 -8.50 -3.61 14.75
CA PRO A 417 -7.69 -4.82 14.74
C PRO A 417 -8.45 -6.11 15.04
N LEU A 418 -9.40 -6.12 15.98
CA LEU A 418 -10.15 -7.34 16.36
C LEU A 418 -11.62 -7.29 15.90
N ALA A 419 -12.02 -6.27 15.13
CA ALA A 419 -13.41 -6.12 14.71
C ALA A 419 -13.85 -7.20 13.71
N VAL A 420 -12.92 -7.82 12.98
CA VAL A 420 -13.16 -8.97 12.12
C VAL A 420 -12.04 -9.98 12.32
N GLU A 421 -12.35 -11.26 12.13
CA GLU A 421 -11.36 -12.34 12.22
C GLU A 421 -10.17 -12.08 11.28
N PRO A 422 -8.97 -12.59 11.59
CA PRO A 422 -7.87 -12.61 10.63
C PRO A 422 -8.28 -13.28 9.31
N ASP A 423 -7.75 -12.80 8.20
CA ASP A 423 -8.01 -13.32 6.85
C ASP A 423 -9.47 -13.17 6.35
N TRP A 424 -10.28 -12.32 6.99
CA TRP A 424 -11.72 -12.19 6.71
C TRP A 424 -12.08 -11.88 5.25
N LEU A 425 -11.23 -11.15 4.52
CA LEU A 425 -11.41 -10.81 3.10
C LEU A 425 -10.35 -11.46 2.19
N ARG A 426 -9.64 -12.48 2.68
CA ARG A 426 -8.52 -13.10 1.96
C ARG A 426 -8.99 -13.84 0.72
N SER A 427 -10.17 -14.48 0.76
CA SER A 427 -10.76 -15.17 -0.40
C SER A 427 -11.10 -14.20 -1.55
N GLU A 428 -11.31 -12.92 -1.24
CA GLU A 428 -11.59 -11.85 -2.18
C GLU A 428 -10.30 -11.17 -2.65
N GLY A 429 -9.12 -11.72 -2.33
CA GLY A 429 -7.81 -11.23 -2.75
C GLY A 429 -7.34 -9.97 -2.03
N PHE A 430 -7.85 -9.70 -0.81
CA PHE A 430 -7.34 -8.60 0.01
C PHE A 430 -6.02 -8.98 0.67
N ALA A 431 -5.06 -8.06 0.58
CA ALA A 431 -3.89 -8.06 1.44
C ALA A 431 -4.20 -7.33 2.75
N GLU A 432 -3.90 -7.94 3.89
CA GLU A 432 -4.09 -7.32 5.20
C GLU A 432 -2.86 -6.50 5.59
N LEU A 433 -3.07 -5.21 5.84
CA LEU A 433 -2.05 -4.28 6.31
C LEU A 433 -2.42 -3.78 7.71
N ARG A 434 -1.49 -3.89 8.65
CA ARG A 434 -1.64 -3.30 9.99
C ARG A 434 -0.89 -1.98 10.06
N LEU A 435 -1.60 -0.87 10.27
CA LEU A 435 -0.98 0.41 10.60
C LEU A 435 -0.26 0.28 11.94
N LEU A 436 1.00 0.72 11.95
CA LEU A 436 1.83 0.74 13.14
C LEU A 436 1.71 2.08 13.87
N PRO A 437 1.98 2.12 15.18
CA PRO A 437 2.07 3.38 15.91
C PRO A 437 3.15 4.29 15.31
N MET A 438 2.96 5.61 15.41
CA MET A 438 3.95 6.58 14.94
C MET A 438 5.30 6.34 15.61
N ARG A 439 6.37 6.31 14.81
CA ARG A 439 7.73 6.29 15.32
C ARG A 439 8.10 7.66 15.86
N ASN A 440 9.24 7.74 16.55
CA ASN A 440 9.72 9.01 17.08
C ASN A 440 9.95 10.04 15.96
N GLU A 441 10.49 9.59 14.82
CA GLU A 441 10.72 10.45 13.66
C GLU A 441 9.39 10.96 13.07
N ASP A 442 8.35 10.11 13.08
CA ASP A 442 7.02 10.47 12.59
C ASP A 442 6.33 11.46 13.53
N ILE A 443 6.51 11.32 14.84
CA ILE A 443 6.05 12.30 15.85
C ILE A 443 6.71 13.65 15.59
N GLN A 444 8.03 13.69 15.40
CA GLN A 444 8.76 14.94 15.15
C GLN A 444 8.32 15.59 13.83
N ALA A 445 8.16 14.80 12.75
CA ALA A 445 7.65 15.28 11.47
C ALA A 445 6.21 15.83 11.59
N PHE A 446 5.36 15.17 12.38
CA PHE A 446 4.01 15.62 12.66
C PHE A 446 3.99 16.95 13.41
N VAL A 447 4.81 17.10 14.46
CA VAL A 447 4.94 18.34 15.25
C VAL A 447 5.37 19.50 14.34
N ALA A 448 6.41 19.30 13.53
CA ALA A 448 6.90 20.32 12.60
C ALA A 448 5.84 20.73 11.56
N SER A 449 5.12 19.75 10.99
CA SER A 449 4.01 20.04 10.07
C SER A 449 2.91 20.83 10.78
N TRP A 450 2.49 20.38 11.96
CA TRP A 450 1.46 21.01 12.81
C TRP A 450 1.78 22.47 13.12
N HIS A 451 3.01 22.76 13.56
CA HIS A 451 3.44 24.13 13.86
C HIS A 451 3.55 24.99 12.60
N ARG A 452 4.07 24.45 11.49
CA ARG A 452 4.17 25.17 10.22
C ARG A 452 2.82 25.62 9.69
N ALA A 453 1.79 24.78 9.76
CA ALA A 453 0.48 25.21 9.29
C ALA A 453 -0.36 25.93 10.35
N ALA A 454 0.06 25.94 11.63
CA ALA A 454 -0.36 26.98 12.58
C ALA A 454 0.25 28.35 12.24
N LEU A 455 1.48 28.38 11.72
CA LEU A 455 2.21 29.59 11.31
C LEU A 455 1.56 30.30 10.11
N LEU A 456 1.03 29.55 9.14
CA LEU A 456 0.34 30.08 7.97
C LEU A 456 -0.94 30.87 8.32
N SER A 457 -1.44 30.73 9.54
CA SER A 457 -2.65 31.40 10.03
C SER A 457 -2.40 32.68 10.83
N GLU A 458 -1.15 33.04 11.19
CA GLU A 458 -0.82 34.24 11.98
C GLU A 458 0.31 35.07 11.33
N LEU A 459 0.08 36.38 11.12
CA LEU A 459 1.04 37.30 10.50
C LEU A 459 2.07 37.91 11.50
N ASP A 460 1.88 37.76 12.81
CA ASP A 460 2.62 38.53 13.85
C ASP A 460 3.26 37.66 14.97
N GLY A 461 3.49 36.35 14.77
CA GLY A 461 3.86 35.40 15.85
C GLY A 461 5.02 34.42 15.59
N HIS A 462 5.79 34.60 14.50
CA HIS A 462 6.72 33.59 13.98
C HIS A 462 7.74 33.08 15.01
N ASP A 463 8.47 33.97 15.70
CA ASP A 463 9.57 33.58 16.60
C ASP A 463 9.11 32.72 17.80
N ARG A 464 7.90 32.97 18.32
CA ARG A 464 7.35 32.24 19.48
C ARG A 464 6.86 30.84 19.11
N LEU A 465 6.32 30.68 17.91
CA LEU A 465 5.82 29.38 17.43
C LEU A 465 6.98 28.42 17.15
N ASP A 466 8.08 28.94 16.62
CA ASP A 466 9.33 28.18 16.44
C ASP A 466 9.92 27.78 17.80
N GLU A 467 9.94 28.66 18.80
CA GLU A 467 10.39 28.32 20.16
C GLU A 467 9.54 27.20 20.80
N LEU A 468 8.21 27.25 20.62
CA LEU A 468 7.29 26.22 21.12
C LEU A 468 7.46 24.88 20.38
N GLU A 469 7.68 24.91 19.07
CA GLU A 469 7.97 23.70 18.27
C GLU A 469 9.25 23.01 18.79
N HIS A 470 10.33 23.77 18.96
CA HIS A 470 11.60 23.24 19.46
C HIS A 470 11.49 22.75 20.92
N ASP A 471 10.71 23.43 21.76
CA ASP A 471 10.47 22.99 23.14
C ASP A 471 9.68 21.68 23.17
N LEU A 472 8.57 21.58 22.44
CA LEU A 472 7.76 20.36 22.39
C LEU A 472 8.53 19.17 21.81
N SER A 473 9.30 19.41 20.75
CA SER A 473 10.17 18.40 20.14
C SER A 473 11.17 17.86 21.17
N ARG A 474 11.77 18.74 21.98
CA ARG A 474 12.68 18.38 23.07
C ARG A 474 11.98 17.64 24.22
N GLN A 475 10.77 18.06 24.59
CA GLN A 475 9.98 17.35 25.61
C GLN A 475 9.63 15.94 25.15
N PHE A 476 9.29 15.75 23.88
CA PHE A 476 9.12 14.41 23.31
C PHE A 476 10.42 13.62 23.38
N ASP A 477 11.59 14.18 23.04
CA ASP A 477 12.86 13.43 23.15
C ASP A 477 13.21 13.02 24.59
N GLN A 478 12.82 13.82 25.58
CA GLN A 478 13.19 13.61 26.99
C GLN A 478 12.17 12.79 27.80
N ASN A 479 10.90 12.76 27.41
CA ASN A 479 9.83 12.13 28.18
C ASN A 479 9.20 10.94 27.45
N ALA A 480 9.59 9.71 27.85
CA ALA A 480 9.09 8.47 27.26
C ALA A 480 7.58 8.30 27.41
N THR A 481 7.00 8.63 28.56
CA THR A 481 5.56 8.54 28.82
C THR A 481 4.76 9.47 27.89
N LEU A 482 5.27 10.67 27.65
CA LEU A 482 4.66 11.62 26.73
C LEU A 482 4.75 11.13 25.27
N ARG A 483 5.87 10.52 24.85
CA ARG A 483 5.99 9.90 23.52
C ARG A 483 5.01 8.75 23.34
N ASP A 484 4.90 7.86 24.31
CA ASP A 484 3.98 6.72 24.26
C ASP A 484 2.51 7.15 24.24
N LEU A 485 2.23 8.38 24.71
CA LEU A 485 0.93 9.02 24.55
C LEU A 485 0.72 9.58 23.14
N ALA A 486 1.76 10.14 22.50
CA ALA A 486 1.71 10.73 21.17
C ALA A 486 1.85 9.73 20.00
N ARG A 487 1.93 8.43 20.27
CA ARG A 487 2.06 7.40 19.22
C ARG A 487 0.88 7.30 18.25
N THR A 488 -0.24 7.98 18.49
CA THR A 488 -1.33 8.12 17.52
C THR A 488 -1.45 9.56 17.02
N PRO A 489 -1.69 9.79 15.72
CA PRO A 489 -1.79 11.14 15.16
C PRO A 489 -2.77 12.06 15.90
N LEU A 490 -3.92 11.51 16.33
CA LEU A 490 -4.89 12.26 17.12
C LEU A 490 -4.30 12.79 18.43
N LEU A 491 -3.66 11.92 19.20
CA LEU A 491 -3.13 12.31 20.51
C LEU A 491 -1.94 13.24 20.37
N CYS A 492 -1.11 13.05 19.35
CA CYS A 492 -0.06 14.00 19.00
C CYS A 492 -0.65 15.40 18.70
N ALA A 493 -1.72 15.49 17.90
CA ALA A 493 -2.40 16.76 17.64
C ALA A 493 -2.98 17.40 18.91
N VAL A 494 -3.59 16.61 19.80
CA VAL A 494 -4.09 17.09 21.10
C VAL A 494 -2.97 17.65 21.97
N ILE A 495 -1.81 16.97 22.01
CA ILE A 495 -0.63 17.41 22.75
C ILE A 495 -0.07 18.71 22.16
N CYS A 496 0.06 18.82 20.84
CA CYS A 496 0.52 20.05 20.17
C CYS A 496 -0.38 21.24 20.53
N ALA A 497 -1.70 21.04 20.46
CA ALA A 497 -2.68 22.05 20.82
C ALA A 497 -2.58 22.50 22.29
N LEU A 498 -2.45 21.54 23.22
CA LEU A 498 -2.35 21.83 24.65
C LEU A 498 -1.03 22.49 25.03
N HIS A 499 0.09 22.04 24.46
CA HIS A 499 1.43 22.61 24.67
C HIS A 499 1.46 24.08 24.27
N ARG A 500 0.97 24.39 23.05
CA ARG A 500 0.86 25.77 22.55
C ARG A 500 0.02 26.65 23.47
N ARG A 501 -1.08 26.11 24.00
CA ARG A 501 -2.04 26.89 24.78
C ARG A 501 -1.64 27.08 26.24
N ARG A 502 -0.81 26.20 26.80
CA ARG A 502 -0.35 26.27 28.19
C ARG A 502 1.09 26.73 28.33
N ASP A 503 1.69 27.33 27.30
CA ASP A 503 3.07 27.81 27.33
C ASP A 503 4.07 26.74 27.81
N GLY A 504 3.94 25.51 27.28
CA GLY A 504 4.90 24.43 27.54
C GLY A 504 4.51 23.40 28.61
N PHE A 505 3.42 23.59 29.36
CA PHE A 505 3.01 22.64 30.40
C PHE A 505 2.06 21.54 29.89
N LEU A 506 2.53 20.28 29.93
CA LEU A 506 1.77 19.11 29.49
C LEU A 506 1.35 18.18 30.65
N PRO A 507 0.15 17.56 30.57
CA PRO A 507 -0.29 16.56 31.55
C PRO A 507 0.51 15.24 31.46
N GLU A 508 0.66 14.56 32.59
CA GLU A 508 1.46 13.31 32.70
C GLU A 508 0.69 12.02 32.37
N THR A 509 -0.65 12.04 32.31
CA THR A 509 -1.47 10.85 32.05
C THR A 509 -2.43 11.05 30.89
N ARG A 510 -2.78 9.94 30.18
CA ARG A 510 -3.78 9.94 29.09
C ARG A 510 -5.09 10.60 29.54
N TRP A 511 -5.50 10.28 30.76
CA TRP A 511 -6.66 10.83 31.41
C TRP A 511 -6.65 12.34 31.53
N LYS A 512 -5.61 12.89 32.18
CA LYS A 512 -5.48 14.33 32.39
C LYS A 512 -5.31 15.06 31.06
N LEU A 513 -4.77 14.38 30.04
CA LEU A 513 -4.72 14.90 28.67
C LEU A 513 -6.13 15.07 28.10
N TYR A 514 -6.99 14.05 28.14
CA TYR A 514 -8.37 14.16 27.66
C TYR A 514 -9.20 15.17 28.46
N SER A 515 -9.12 15.14 29.79
CA SER A 515 -9.80 16.14 30.63
C SER A 515 -9.32 17.56 30.31
N SER A 516 -8.00 17.76 30.19
CA SER A 516 -7.44 19.07 29.84
C SER A 516 -7.83 19.51 28.43
N ALA A 517 -7.93 18.58 27.48
CA ALA A 517 -8.38 18.84 26.12
C ALA A 517 -9.87 19.20 26.07
N LEU A 518 -10.71 18.55 26.86
CA LEU A 518 -12.14 18.90 27.00
C LEU A 518 -12.32 20.28 27.65
N ASP A 519 -11.61 20.56 28.75
CA ASP A 519 -11.63 21.89 29.40
C ASP A 519 -11.14 22.99 28.43
N MET A 520 -10.13 22.65 27.62
CA MET A 520 -9.62 23.52 26.57
C MET A 520 -10.73 23.87 25.55
N LEU A 521 -11.42 22.86 25.03
CA LEU A 521 -12.46 23.02 24.01
C LEU A 521 -13.73 23.70 24.53
N LEU A 522 -14.20 23.31 25.72
CA LEU A 522 -15.45 23.77 26.30
C LEU A 522 -15.33 25.12 27.02
N GLY A 523 -14.21 25.40 27.68
CA GLY A 523 -14.14 26.49 28.67
C GLY A 523 -13.75 27.89 28.18
N HIS A 524 -13.22 28.05 26.96
CA HIS A 524 -12.59 29.33 26.57
C HIS A 524 -12.97 29.86 25.18
N ARG A 525 -13.77 29.16 24.39
CA ARG A 525 -14.26 29.66 23.08
C ARG A 525 -15.16 30.88 23.24
N ASP A 526 -15.93 31.00 24.32
CA ASP A 526 -16.86 32.11 24.53
C ASP A 526 -16.22 33.38 25.11
N ARG A 527 -15.17 33.27 25.92
CA ARG A 527 -14.49 34.44 26.54
C ARG A 527 -13.65 35.26 25.56
N ARG A 528 -13.07 34.65 24.51
CA ARG A 528 -12.16 35.33 23.56
C ARG A 528 -12.87 36.15 22.48
N ARG A 529 -14.14 35.85 22.15
CA ARG A 529 -14.83 36.53 21.03
C ARG A 529 -15.49 37.87 21.36
N ARG A 530 -15.62 38.30 22.63
CA ARG A 530 -16.24 39.60 23.06
C ARG A 530 -17.49 40.02 22.25
N ILE A 531 -18.27 39.07 21.75
CA ILE A 531 -19.52 39.27 21.04
C ILE A 531 -20.57 38.61 21.92
N GLY A 532 -21.49 39.40 22.49
CA GLY A 532 -22.61 38.87 23.27
C GLY A 532 -23.35 37.78 22.48
N GLY A 533 -23.71 36.69 23.15
CA GLY A 533 -24.27 35.51 22.51
C GLY A 533 -25.51 35.85 21.66
N PRO A 534 -25.48 35.70 20.31
CA PRO A 534 -26.66 35.94 19.48
C PRO A 534 -27.81 34.97 19.79
N GLU A 535 -27.48 33.83 20.40
CA GLU A 535 -28.41 32.80 20.84
C GLU A 535 -28.86 32.96 22.30
N GLY A 536 -28.38 33.94 23.07
CA GLY A 536 -28.79 34.18 24.46
C GLY A 536 -28.62 33.00 25.44
N ILE A 537 -27.75 32.03 25.11
CA ILE A 537 -27.44 30.84 25.91
C ILE A 537 -26.01 30.99 26.45
N GLU A 538 -25.86 30.80 27.77
CA GLU A 538 -24.62 30.76 28.52
C GLU A 538 -24.56 29.45 29.32
N LEU A 539 -23.72 28.53 28.84
CA LEU A 539 -23.46 27.25 29.48
C LEU A 539 -22.09 27.26 30.16
N GLU A 540 -22.04 26.79 31.40
CA GLU A 540 -20.78 26.50 32.07
C GLU A 540 -20.15 25.22 31.51
N VAL A 541 -18.85 25.01 31.76
CA VAL A 541 -18.12 23.82 31.27
C VAL A 541 -18.78 22.53 31.75
N GLU A 542 -19.24 22.50 33.00
CA GLU A 542 -19.89 21.34 33.60
C GLU A 542 -21.23 21.04 32.93
N GLU A 543 -22.04 22.07 32.63
CA GLU A 543 -23.31 21.90 31.93
C GLU A 543 -23.12 21.44 30.48
N HIS A 544 -22.14 22.01 29.79
CA HIS A 544 -21.70 21.54 28.48
C HIS A 544 -21.34 20.06 28.51
N THR A 545 -20.56 19.66 29.53
CA THR A 545 -20.10 18.28 29.66
C THR A 545 -21.28 17.35 29.90
N GLN A 546 -22.19 17.65 30.84
CA GLN A 546 -23.35 16.81 31.14
C GLN A 546 -24.29 16.60 29.93
N LEU A 547 -24.54 17.65 29.13
CA LEU A 547 -25.35 17.52 27.92
C LEU A 547 -24.69 16.59 26.89
N LEU A 548 -23.38 16.67 26.73
CA LEU A 548 -22.63 15.81 25.81
C LEU A 548 -22.48 14.38 26.33
N GLN A 549 -22.35 14.19 27.65
CA GLN A 549 -22.33 12.89 28.31
C GLN A 549 -23.61 12.09 28.01
N ARG A 550 -24.79 12.73 28.09
CA ARG A 550 -26.09 12.09 27.79
C ARG A 550 -26.21 11.63 26.34
N ILE A 551 -25.63 12.38 25.40
CA ILE A 551 -25.57 11.96 23.99
C ILE A 551 -24.59 10.81 23.82
N ALA A 552 -23.40 10.93 24.42
CA ALA A 552 -22.32 9.95 24.28
C ALA A 552 -22.70 8.58 24.82
N VAL A 553 -23.27 8.50 26.03
CA VAL A 553 -23.67 7.21 26.64
C VAL A 553 -24.75 6.50 25.81
N TRP A 554 -25.69 7.27 25.24
CA TRP A 554 -26.74 6.70 24.40
C TRP A 554 -26.15 6.13 23.10
N LEU A 555 -25.21 6.84 22.47
CA LEU A 555 -24.53 6.35 21.28
C LEU A 555 -23.76 5.04 21.54
N VAL A 556 -23.04 4.96 22.65
CA VAL A 556 -22.32 3.73 23.04
C VAL A 556 -23.30 2.57 23.26
N ARG A 557 -24.41 2.80 23.97
CA ARG A 557 -25.44 1.78 24.23
C ARG A 557 -26.10 1.24 22.96
N GLU A 558 -26.30 2.09 21.96
CA GLU A 558 -26.91 1.69 20.68
C GLU A 558 -25.88 1.19 19.66
N GLY A 559 -24.58 1.17 20.00
CA GLY A 559 -23.52 0.85 19.05
C GLY A 559 -23.42 1.84 17.88
N GLN A 560 -23.86 3.09 18.09
CA GLN A 560 -23.92 4.13 17.06
C GLN A 560 -22.77 5.14 17.22
N SER A 561 -22.35 5.73 16.11
CA SER A 561 -21.35 6.82 16.07
C SER A 561 -21.90 8.11 15.47
N GLU A 562 -23.11 8.06 14.89
CA GLU A 562 -23.86 9.18 14.30
C GLU A 562 -25.31 9.17 14.79
N PHE A 563 -25.94 10.34 14.75
CA PHE A 563 -27.32 10.50 15.19
C PHE A 563 -28.03 11.65 14.46
N THR A 564 -29.33 11.50 14.23
CA THR A 564 -30.17 12.50 13.59
C THR A 564 -30.52 13.64 14.53
N ARG A 565 -30.97 14.78 13.98
CA ARG A 565 -31.55 15.90 14.74
C ARG A 565 -32.66 15.46 15.69
N GLY A 566 -33.56 14.60 15.22
CA GLY A 566 -34.62 14.07 16.05
C GLY A 566 -34.10 13.27 17.26
N GLN A 567 -33.06 12.45 17.08
CA GLN A 567 -32.42 11.73 18.18
C GLN A 567 -31.72 12.70 19.15
N ALA A 568 -30.98 13.68 18.62
CA ALA A 568 -30.31 14.72 19.43
C ALA A 568 -31.29 15.46 20.35
N LEU A 569 -32.39 15.95 19.77
CA LEU A 569 -33.42 16.69 20.51
C LEU A 569 -34.10 15.83 21.57
N ARG A 570 -34.30 14.53 21.32
CA ARG A 570 -34.85 13.61 22.32
C ARG A 570 -33.90 13.43 23.51
N GLN A 571 -32.61 13.22 23.26
CA GLN A 571 -31.64 13.06 24.35
C GLN A 571 -31.41 14.36 25.12
N LEU A 572 -31.31 15.50 24.42
CA LEU A 572 -31.23 16.82 25.05
C LEU A 572 -32.49 17.14 25.85
N GLY A 573 -33.68 16.82 25.34
CA GLY A 573 -34.94 17.02 26.06
C GLY A 573 -34.99 16.24 27.38
N ARG A 574 -34.44 15.02 27.41
CA ARG A 574 -34.29 14.22 28.63
C ARG A 574 -33.28 14.84 29.59
N ALA A 575 -32.13 15.29 29.09
CA ALA A 575 -31.10 15.93 29.91
C ALA A 575 -31.59 17.24 30.54
N LEU A 576 -32.24 18.09 29.74
CA LEU A 576 -32.73 19.42 30.15
C LEU A 576 -33.81 19.36 31.23
N ALA A 577 -34.52 18.24 31.38
CA ALA A 577 -35.49 18.04 32.46
C ALA A 577 -34.85 18.15 33.85
N GLY A 578 -33.56 17.84 33.98
CA GLY A 578 -32.80 17.97 35.22
C GLY A 578 -32.00 19.27 35.37
N MET A 579 -32.01 20.16 34.37
CA MET A 579 -31.14 21.35 34.30
C MET A 579 -31.95 22.65 34.18
N GLU A 580 -32.61 23.09 35.27
CA GLU A 580 -33.54 24.24 35.28
C GLU A 580 -32.89 25.56 34.78
N ARG A 581 -31.62 25.79 35.12
CA ARG A 581 -30.88 26.97 34.65
C ARG A 581 -30.65 26.93 33.14
N VAL A 582 -30.45 25.75 32.56
CA VAL A 582 -30.21 25.61 31.11
C VAL A 582 -31.52 25.61 30.34
N SER A 583 -32.53 24.90 30.83
CA SER A 583 -33.84 24.80 30.17
C SER A 583 -34.61 26.13 30.13
N SER A 584 -34.38 27.03 31.10
CA SER A 584 -34.93 28.39 31.09
C SER A 584 -34.32 29.31 30.02
N GLN A 585 -33.16 28.96 29.45
CA GLN A 585 -32.49 29.76 28.42
C GLN A 585 -33.01 29.45 27.01
N GLY A 586 -33.62 28.28 26.79
CA GLY A 586 -34.27 27.95 25.53
C GLY A 586 -34.64 26.47 25.37
N PRO A 587 -35.44 26.14 24.35
CA PRO A 587 -35.81 24.75 24.04
C PRO A 587 -34.60 23.96 23.49
N PRO A 588 -34.68 22.61 23.46
CA PRO A 588 -33.58 21.73 23.05
C PRO A 588 -32.94 22.09 21.70
N GLU A 589 -33.71 22.66 20.76
CA GLU A 589 -33.22 23.07 19.44
C GLU A 589 -32.18 24.20 19.53
N ARG A 590 -32.40 25.18 20.42
CA ARG A 590 -31.44 26.27 20.62
C ARG A 590 -30.19 25.77 21.34
N ILE A 591 -30.36 24.87 22.31
CA ILE A 591 -29.24 24.24 23.02
C ILE A 591 -28.40 23.38 22.06
N LEU A 592 -29.03 22.58 21.19
CA LEU A 592 -28.32 21.80 20.17
C LEU A 592 -27.53 22.71 19.23
N THR A 593 -28.14 23.81 18.77
CA THR A 593 -27.49 24.80 17.91
C THR A 593 -26.28 25.41 18.61
N HIS A 594 -26.42 25.74 19.89
CA HIS A 594 -25.32 26.23 20.73
C HIS A 594 -24.19 25.21 20.84
N LEU A 595 -24.50 23.94 21.15
CA LEU A 595 -23.49 22.87 21.24
C LEU A 595 -22.74 22.68 19.93
N LEU A 596 -23.41 22.69 18.78
CA LEU A 596 -22.77 22.57 17.46
C LEU A 596 -21.88 23.76 17.13
N ASN A 597 -22.32 24.97 17.50
CA ASN A 597 -21.59 26.20 17.21
C ASN A 597 -20.43 26.46 18.16
N ARG A 598 -20.49 25.97 19.41
CA ARG A 598 -19.63 26.40 20.52
C ARG A 598 -18.82 25.30 21.18
N SER A 599 -19.34 24.06 21.30
CA SER A 599 -18.62 22.98 21.99
C SER A 599 -17.32 22.58 21.29
N GLY A 600 -17.30 22.64 19.95
CA GLY A 600 -16.20 22.10 19.14
C GLY A 600 -16.07 20.58 19.18
N LEU A 601 -16.94 19.88 19.91
CA LEU A 601 -16.91 18.44 20.08
C LEU A 601 -17.95 17.74 19.22
N LEU A 602 -19.04 18.43 18.89
CA LEU A 602 -20.04 17.98 17.94
C LEU A 602 -19.89 18.68 16.61
N GLN A 603 -20.10 17.94 15.53
CA GLN A 603 -20.16 18.49 14.18
C GLN A 603 -21.40 17.99 13.45
N GLU A 604 -21.97 18.90 12.66
CA GLU A 604 -23.03 18.61 11.71
C GLU A 604 -22.43 18.04 10.42
N ARG A 605 -23.04 16.96 9.95
CA ARG A 605 -22.82 16.34 8.64
C ARG A 605 -23.98 16.69 7.72
N ARG A 606 -24.01 16.13 6.52
CA ARG A 606 -25.11 16.36 5.58
C ARG A 606 -26.40 15.67 6.05
N ASP A 607 -27.55 16.24 5.69
CA ASP A 607 -28.89 15.70 5.97
C ASP A 607 -29.28 15.64 7.46
N ASP A 608 -29.00 16.69 8.25
CA ASP A 608 -29.42 16.78 9.67
C ASP A 608 -28.87 15.63 10.55
N THR A 609 -27.71 15.09 10.20
CA THR A 609 -26.97 14.08 10.97
C THR A 609 -25.80 14.72 11.73
N TYR A 610 -25.54 14.23 12.93
CA TYR A 610 -24.57 14.78 13.88
C TYR A 610 -23.66 13.68 14.41
N GLN A 611 -22.47 14.10 14.84
CA GLN A 611 -21.49 13.21 15.46
C GLN A 611 -20.49 13.95 16.34
N PHE A 612 -19.79 13.18 17.17
CA PHE A 612 -18.56 13.66 17.78
C PHE A 612 -17.45 13.84 16.73
N ILE A 613 -16.57 14.81 16.95
CA ILE A 613 -15.37 15.05 16.11
C ILE A 613 -14.45 13.83 16.07
N HIS A 614 -14.40 13.07 17.16
CA HIS A 614 -13.64 11.83 17.27
C HIS A 614 -14.30 10.87 18.27
N ARG A 615 -14.28 9.57 17.96
CA ARG A 615 -14.90 8.51 18.79
C ARG A 615 -14.32 8.44 20.20
N THR A 616 -13.02 8.64 20.37
CA THR A 616 -12.38 8.68 21.70
C THR A 616 -12.99 9.70 22.66
N PHE A 617 -13.46 10.87 22.19
CA PHE A 617 -14.16 11.84 23.07
C PHE A 617 -15.57 11.37 23.42
N GLN A 618 -16.25 10.71 22.48
CA GLN A 618 -17.52 10.03 22.77
C GLN A 618 -17.30 8.96 23.84
N ASP A 619 -16.30 8.08 23.67
CA ASP A 619 -16.01 7.00 24.61
C ASP A 619 -15.64 7.54 26.00
N TYR A 620 -14.86 8.62 26.06
CA TYR A 620 -14.52 9.30 27.32
C TYR A 620 -15.76 9.88 28.03
N LEU A 621 -16.61 10.62 27.30
CA LEU A 621 -17.81 11.23 27.89
C LEU A 621 -18.84 10.18 28.30
N ALA A 622 -18.98 9.09 27.53
CA ALA A 622 -19.81 7.95 27.87
C ALA A 622 -19.29 7.24 29.13
N ALA A 623 -17.97 7.02 29.21
CA ALA A 623 -17.34 6.45 30.39
C ALA A 623 -17.58 7.30 31.65
N LYS A 624 -17.49 8.63 31.53
CA LYS A 624 -17.81 9.56 32.63
C LYS A 624 -19.22 9.38 33.14
N GLU A 625 -20.17 9.34 32.21
CA GLU A 625 -21.57 9.20 32.53
C GLU A 625 -21.90 7.88 33.22
N LEU A 626 -21.34 6.78 32.73
CA LEU A 626 -21.58 5.45 33.28
C LEU A 626 -21.08 5.34 34.72
N ILE A 627 -20.03 6.07 35.08
CA ILE A 627 -19.54 6.13 36.46
C ILE A 627 -20.40 7.07 37.31
N GLU A 628 -20.72 8.28 36.83
CA GLU A 628 -21.51 9.26 37.59
C GLU A 628 -22.95 8.78 37.87
N ASP A 629 -23.55 7.98 36.98
CA ASP A 629 -24.88 7.37 37.17
C ASP A 629 -24.83 5.98 37.85
N GLU A 630 -23.68 5.57 38.40
CA GLU A 630 -23.50 4.28 39.09
C GLU A 630 -23.81 3.03 38.23
N HIS A 631 -23.57 3.09 36.91
CA HIS A 631 -23.83 2.02 35.94
C HIS A 631 -22.66 1.02 35.76
N LEU A 632 -21.85 0.78 36.79
CA LEU A 632 -20.71 -0.15 36.71
C LEU A 632 -21.12 -1.58 36.28
N ASN A 633 -22.28 -2.05 36.71
CA ASN A 633 -22.78 -3.38 36.35
C ASN A 633 -23.10 -3.51 34.84
N GLU A 634 -23.35 -2.39 34.16
CA GLU A 634 -23.55 -2.37 32.71
C GLU A 634 -22.21 -2.53 31.98
N LEU A 635 -21.18 -1.78 32.39
CA LEU A 635 -19.82 -1.93 31.88
C LEU A 635 -19.35 -3.39 31.98
N LEU A 636 -19.58 -4.04 33.12
CA LEU A 636 -19.22 -5.44 33.34
C LEU A 636 -20.01 -6.43 32.49
N ARG A 637 -21.25 -6.10 32.11
CA ARG A 637 -22.08 -6.97 31.26
C ARG A 637 -21.60 -6.99 29.81
N HIS A 638 -21.04 -5.87 29.36
CA HIS A 638 -20.49 -5.69 28.01
C HIS A 638 -18.97 -5.88 27.97
N ALA A 639 -18.34 -6.41 29.02
CA ALA A 639 -16.88 -6.51 29.09
C ALA A 639 -16.26 -7.44 28.03
N ASP A 640 -17.01 -8.44 27.57
CA ASP A 640 -16.62 -9.34 26.48
C ASP A 640 -16.69 -8.67 25.10
N GLU A 641 -17.36 -7.51 24.98
CA GLU A 641 -17.52 -6.79 23.72
C GLU A 641 -16.33 -5.84 23.50
N GLU A 642 -15.59 -6.04 22.40
CA GLU A 642 -14.39 -5.25 22.07
C GLU A 642 -14.64 -3.74 22.10
N TYR A 643 -15.78 -3.29 21.55
CA TYR A 643 -16.13 -1.87 21.46
C TYR A 643 -16.31 -1.19 22.82
N TRP A 644 -16.57 -1.96 23.87
CA TRP A 644 -16.70 -1.45 25.23
C TRP A 644 -15.37 -1.45 25.99
N GLN A 645 -14.33 -2.15 25.52
CA GLN A 645 -13.05 -2.21 26.24
C GLN A 645 -12.39 -0.83 26.37
N ASP A 646 -12.45 -0.01 25.32
CA ASP A 646 -11.96 1.37 25.35
C ASP A 646 -12.74 2.22 26.37
N VAL A 647 -14.06 2.06 26.41
CA VAL A 647 -14.97 2.75 27.35
C VAL A 647 -14.68 2.31 28.79
N ILE A 648 -14.47 1.01 29.03
CA ILE A 648 -14.16 0.44 30.34
C ILE A 648 -12.82 0.98 30.85
N LEU A 649 -11.79 1.02 29.99
CA LEU A 649 -10.48 1.54 30.36
C LEU A 649 -10.54 3.04 30.70
N LEU A 650 -11.34 3.81 29.96
CA LEU A 650 -11.58 5.23 30.27
C LEU A 650 -12.43 5.38 31.54
N ALA A 651 -13.40 4.50 31.79
CA ALA A 651 -14.25 4.52 32.98
C ALA A 651 -13.43 4.27 34.25
N ALA A 652 -12.43 3.40 34.20
CA ALA A 652 -11.49 3.20 35.31
C ALA A 652 -10.79 4.49 35.76
N GLY A 653 -10.56 5.44 34.83
CA GLY A 653 -10.03 6.77 35.15
C GLY A 653 -11.04 7.71 35.84
N HIS A 654 -12.35 7.49 35.64
CA HIS A 654 -13.44 8.25 36.29
C HIS A 654 -13.77 7.67 37.67
N CYS A 655 -13.49 6.39 37.90
CA CYS A 655 -13.85 5.70 39.13
C CYS A 655 -13.22 6.33 40.39
N GLY A 656 -14.05 6.49 41.42
CA GLY A 656 -13.60 6.66 42.78
C GLY A 656 -12.95 5.38 43.34
N ARG A 657 -12.37 5.50 44.55
CA ARG A 657 -11.64 4.40 45.22
C ARG A 657 -12.41 3.08 45.34
N ARG A 658 -13.73 3.16 45.59
CA ARG A 658 -14.59 1.97 45.77
C ARG A 658 -15.04 1.39 44.43
N GLU A 659 -15.45 2.25 43.51
CA GLU A 659 -15.91 1.88 42.18
C GLU A 659 -14.81 1.16 41.40
N LEU A 660 -13.57 1.64 41.47
CA LEU A 660 -12.47 1.02 40.75
C LEU A 660 -12.20 -0.40 41.23
N ALA A 661 -12.27 -0.64 42.55
CA ALA A 661 -12.15 -1.98 43.12
C ALA A 661 -13.26 -2.91 42.60
N VAL A 662 -14.51 -2.44 42.58
CA VAL A 662 -15.66 -3.21 42.06
C VAL A 662 -15.51 -3.51 40.57
N LEU A 663 -15.06 -2.54 39.77
CA LEU A 663 -14.84 -2.72 38.33
C LEU A 663 -13.74 -3.76 38.07
N VAL A 664 -12.59 -3.62 38.73
CA VAL A 664 -11.45 -4.54 38.57
C VAL A 664 -11.81 -5.96 39.03
N ASP A 665 -12.40 -6.11 40.21
CA ASP A 665 -12.85 -7.42 40.70
C ASP A 665 -13.91 -8.04 39.77
N GLY A 666 -14.84 -7.23 39.27
CA GLY A 666 -15.87 -7.67 38.33
C GLY A 666 -15.31 -8.15 37.00
N LEU A 667 -14.28 -7.50 36.46
CA LEU A 667 -13.59 -7.93 35.23
C LEU A 667 -12.86 -9.27 35.45
N LEU A 668 -12.19 -9.43 36.59
CA LEU A 668 -11.55 -10.70 36.96
C LEU A 668 -12.59 -11.82 37.07
N ASP A 669 -13.72 -11.56 37.75
CA ASP A 669 -14.83 -12.50 37.91
C ASP A 669 -15.50 -12.85 36.59
N ALA A 670 -15.65 -11.89 35.68
CA ALA A 670 -16.15 -12.13 34.32
C ALA A 670 -15.20 -13.07 33.56
N GLY A 671 -13.88 -12.84 33.63
CA GLY A 671 -12.89 -13.71 33.02
C GLY A 671 -12.91 -15.14 33.56
N LEU A 672 -13.24 -15.34 34.84
CA LEU A 672 -13.35 -16.67 35.45
C LEU A 672 -14.56 -17.48 34.96
N LYS A 673 -15.54 -16.85 34.29
CA LYS A 673 -16.67 -17.57 33.66
C LYS A 673 -16.25 -18.29 32.38
N HIS A 674 -15.15 -17.86 31.77
CA HIS A 674 -14.60 -18.46 30.57
C HIS A 674 -13.62 -19.59 30.91
N PRO A 675 -13.44 -20.58 30.02
CA PRO A 675 -12.48 -21.65 30.22
C PRO A 675 -11.06 -21.13 30.49
N GLU A 676 -10.31 -21.88 31.29
CA GLU A 676 -8.89 -21.59 31.50
C GLU A 676 -8.12 -21.68 30.18
N GLY A 677 -7.31 -20.67 29.88
CA GLY A 677 -6.56 -20.58 28.62
C GLY A 677 -7.32 -19.97 27.44
N SER A 678 -8.60 -19.56 27.58
CA SER A 678 -9.32 -18.92 26.48
C SER A 678 -8.83 -17.48 26.19
N ALA A 679 -9.04 -17.02 24.96
CA ALA A 679 -8.68 -15.68 24.53
C ALA A 679 -9.49 -14.59 25.26
N GLU A 680 -10.77 -14.85 25.50
CA GLU A 680 -11.69 -13.96 26.21
C GLU A 680 -11.25 -13.77 27.67
N ARG A 681 -10.91 -14.86 28.36
CA ARG A 681 -10.39 -14.81 29.73
C ARG A 681 -9.12 -13.97 29.80
N SER A 682 -8.18 -14.23 28.89
CA SER A 682 -6.90 -13.51 28.83
C SER A 682 -7.12 -12.02 28.59
N THR A 683 -8.06 -11.68 27.69
CA THR A 683 -8.40 -10.29 27.36
C THR A 683 -9.00 -9.55 28.55
N LEU A 684 -9.93 -10.15 29.28
CA LEU A 684 -10.54 -9.54 30.46
C LEU A 684 -9.55 -9.36 31.62
N HIS A 685 -8.70 -10.37 31.86
CA HIS A 685 -7.67 -10.30 32.91
C HIS A 685 -6.60 -9.25 32.60
N VAL A 686 -6.22 -9.10 31.32
CA VAL A 686 -5.35 -8.00 30.87
C VAL A 686 -6.05 -6.65 30.98
N LEU A 687 -7.33 -6.54 30.63
CA LEU A 687 -8.10 -5.30 30.78
C LEU A 687 -8.17 -4.86 32.25
N ALA A 688 -8.40 -5.80 33.18
CA ALA A 688 -8.37 -5.53 34.61
C ALA A 688 -6.99 -5.00 35.08
N ALA A 689 -5.91 -5.58 34.58
CA ALA A 689 -4.55 -5.12 34.88
C ALA A 689 -4.26 -3.73 34.29
N LEU A 690 -4.75 -3.41 33.09
CA LEU A 690 -4.66 -2.07 32.51
C LEU A 690 -5.42 -1.03 33.35
N CYS A 691 -6.60 -1.38 33.86
CA CYS A 691 -7.36 -0.52 34.79
C CYS A 691 -6.57 -0.28 36.09
N GLU A 692 -5.86 -1.28 36.60
CA GLU A 692 -5.01 -1.17 37.80
C GLU A 692 -3.78 -0.27 37.56
N GLN A 693 -3.11 -0.38 36.42
CA GLN A 693 -1.94 0.46 36.08
C GLN A 693 -2.25 1.96 36.08
N HIS A 694 -3.50 2.32 35.78
CA HIS A 694 -3.96 3.71 35.76
C HIS A 694 -4.61 4.16 37.08
N ALA A 695 -4.69 3.27 38.07
CA ALA A 695 -5.28 3.55 39.38
C ALA A 695 -4.39 4.49 40.21
N THR A 696 -4.95 5.61 40.68
CA THR A 696 -4.26 6.44 41.68
C THR A 696 -4.21 5.75 43.05
N TRP A 697 -5.22 4.93 43.36
CA TRP A 697 -5.32 4.16 44.59
C TRP A 697 -6.20 2.93 44.38
N LEU A 698 -5.71 1.76 44.80
CA LEU A 698 -6.44 0.50 44.84
C LEU A 698 -6.05 -0.27 46.11
N ASP A 699 -6.99 -1.01 46.71
CA ASP A 699 -6.72 -1.81 47.91
C ASP A 699 -5.69 -2.92 47.64
N GLY A 700 -4.91 -3.27 48.67
CA GLY A 700 -3.85 -4.28 48.56
C GLY A 700 -4.38 -5.64 48.14
N ALA A 701 -5.53 -6.06 48.70
CA ALA A 701 -6.15 -7.34 48.36
C ALA A 701 -6.55 -7.42 46.88
N VAL A 702 -7.09 -6.34 46.30
CA VAL A 702 -7.48 -6.30 44.89
C VAL A 702 -6.24 -6.27 43.99
N ARG A 703 -5.20 -5.51 44.36
CA ARG A 703 -3.91 -5.55 43.63
C ARG A 703 -3.28 -6.93 43.64
N ASP A 704 -3.28 -7.62 44.78
CA ASP A 704 -2.76 -8.98 44.89
C ASP A 704 -3.54 -9.95 44.00
N ARG A 705 -4.86 -9.76 43.91
CA ARG A 705 -5.75 -10.55 43.06
C ARG A 705 -5.50 -10.31 41.57
N VAL A 706 -5.36 -9.05 41.14
CA VAL A 706 -4.93 -8.69 39.78
C VAL A 706 -3.58 -9.30 39.48
N ARG A 707 -2.59 -9.09 40.36
CA ARG A 707 -1.24 -9.62 40.21
C ARG A 707 -1.23 -11.14 40.05
N HIS A 708 -2.03 -11.86 40.84
CA HIS A 708 -2.14 -13.31 40.76
C HIS A 708 -2.80 -13.78 39.45
N SER A 709 -3.90 -13.12 39.05
CA SER A 709 -4.59 -13.41 37.80
C SER A 709 -3.72 -13.12 36.58
N THR A 710 -3.05 -11.96 36.53
CA THR A 710 -2.10 -11.61 35.47
C THR A 710 -0.93 -12.60 35.45
N ALA A 711 -0.34 -12.93 36.59
CA ALA A 711 0.75 -13.91 36.66
C ALA A 711 0.34 -15.31 36.19
N SER A 712 -0.94 -15.70 36.37
CA SER A 712 -1.43 -17.00 35.88
C SER A 712 -1.48 -17.12 34.35
N LEU A 713 -1.38 -16.00 33.63
CA LEU A 713 -1.29 -15.96 32.17
C LEU A 713 0.14 -16.18 31.64
N PHE A 714 1.13 -16.34 32.54
CA PHE A 714 2.53 -16.51 32.17
C PHE A 714 3.02 -17.93 32.50
N PRO A 715 3.82 -18.58 31.63
CA PRO A 715 4.18 -18.12 30.28
C PRO A 715 2.98 -18.13 29.31
N PRO A 716 2.98 -17.32 28.25
CA PRO A 716 1.89 -17.32 27.29
C PRO A 716 1.72 -18.69 26.62
N ALA A 717 0.48 -19.15 26.53
CA ALA A 717 0.09 -20.44 25.98
C ALA A 717 0.24 -20.49 24.45
N ASP A 718 0.02 -19.36 23.77
CA ASP A 718 0.10 -19.23 22.31
C ASP A 718 0.48 -17.78 21.89
N ALA A 719 0.54 -17.57 20.57
CA ALA A 719 0.92 -16.29 19.97
C ALA A 719 -0.16 -15.20 20.15
N ASP A 720 -1.43 -15.57 20.22
CA ASP A 720 -2.54 -14.62 20.35
C ASP A 720 -2.60 -14.09 21.79
N GLN A 721 -2.42 -14.96 22.77
CA GLN A 721 -2.26 -14.57 24.17
C GLN A 721 -1.02 -13.68 24.37
N ALA A 722 0.11 -13.96 23.69
CA ALA A 722 1.27 -13.08 23.71
C ALA A 722 0.97 -11.69 23.11
N ALA A 723 0.12 -11.60 22.08
CA ALA A 723 -0.33 -10.32 21.52
C ALA A 723 -1.21 -9.55 22.51
N VAL A 724 -2.17 -10.23 23.17
CA VAL A 724 -3.03 -9.61 24.20
C VAL A 724 -2.19 -9.10 25.38
N LEU A 725 -1.26 -9.92 25.89
CA LEU A 725 -0.38 -9.55 27.01
C LEU A 725 0.53 -8.37 26.69
N SER A 726 0.93 -8.19 25.42
CA SER A 726 1.76 -7.05 25.02
C SER A 726 1.10 -5.69 25.25
N ARG A 727 -0.24 -5.63 25.37
CA ARG A 727 -0.99 -4.41 25.74
C ARG A 727 -0.56 -3.84 27.09
N LEU A 728 -0.07 -4.68 28.02
CA LEU A 728 0.44 -4.26 29.33
C LEU A 728 1.78 -3.51 29.24
N GLY A 729 2.43 -3.51 28.07
CA GLY A 729 3.73 -2.89 27.86
C GLY A 729 4.79 -3.45 28.80
N ALA A 730 5.61 -2.56 29.37
CA ALA A 730 6.71 -2.97 30.23
C ALA A 730 6.27 -3.67 31.53
N ALA A 731 5.05 -3.45 32.00
CA ALA A 731 4.54 -4.14 33.19
C ALA A 731 4.41 -5.66 32.98
N ALA A 732 4.22 -6.12 31.73
CA ALA A 732 4.24 -7.56 31.43
C ALA A 732 5.58 -8.21 31.80
N LEU A 733 6.68 -7.45 31.75
CA LEU A 733 8.03 -7.94 31.99
C LEU A 733 8.24 -8.41 33.44
N ASP A 734 7.51 -7.82 34.39
CA ASP A 734 7.58 -8.17 35.81
C ASP A 734 6.92 -9.51 36.15
N HIS A 735 6.12 -10.05 35.23
CA HIS A 735 5.43 -11.33 35.35
C HIS A 735 6.09 -12.47 34.56
N LEU A 736 7.17 -12.18 33.83
CA LEU A 736 7.89 -13.20 33.10
C LEU A 736 8.42 -14.28 34.05
N PRO A 737 8.31 -15.58 33.68
CA PRO A 737 8.91 -16.63 34.48
C PRO A 737 10.44 -16.50 34.47
N GLU A 738 11.08 -17.09 35.48
CA GLU A 738 12.55 -17.20 35.50
C GLU A 738 13.00 -17.95 34.24
N PRO A 739 13.97 -17.43 33.47
CA PRO A 739 14.38 -18.07 32.22
C PRO A 739 14.80 -19.54 32.41
N GLU A 740 15.48 -19.90 33.50
CA GLU A 740 15.87 -21.29 33.75
C GLU A 740 14.70 -22.24 34.07
N SER A 741 13.53 -21.70 34.43
CA SER A 741 12.34 -22.50 34.76
C SER A 741 11.58 -23.00 33.52
N VAL A 742 11.81 -22.40 32.36
CA VAL A 742 11.18 -22.78 31.10
C VAL A 742 12.11 -23.72 30.33
N PRO A 743 11.64 -24.91 29.90
CA PRO A 743 12.50 -25.84 29.16
C PRO A 743 12.98 -25.26 27.82
N ALA A 744 14.28 -25.43 27.55
CA ALA A 744 14.88 -24.99 26.30
C ALA A 744 14.21 -25.66 25.08
N GLY A 745 13.92 -24.87 24.04
CA GLY A 745 13.25 -25.35 22.83
C GLY A 745 11.74 -25.60 22.97
N SER A 746 11.13 -25.31 24.12
CA SER A 746 9.68 -25.42 24.29
C SER A 746 8.91 -24.34 23.49
N PRO A 747 7.64 -24.60 23.12
CA PRO A 747 6.77 -23.57 22.55
C PRO A 747 6.61 -22.35 23.46
N ALA A 748 6.57 -22.56 24.79
CA ALA A 748 6.47 -21.49 25.77
C ALA A 748 7.65 -20.50 25.70
N ALA A 749 8.87 -20.97 25.47
CA ALA A 749 10.03 -20.10 25.29
C ALA A 749 9.89 -19.19 24.05
N HIS A 750 9.35 -19.73 22.95
CA HIS A 750 9.06 -18.95 21.75
C HIS A 750 7.94 -17.93 21.97
N HIS A 751 6.86 -18.29 22.69
CA HIS A 751 5.80 -17.33 22.99
C HIS A 751 6.28 -16.18 23.89
N VAL A 752 7.15 -16.46 24.86
CA VAL A 752 7.80 -15.40 25.66
C VAL A 752 8.71 -14.53 24.81
N SER A 753 9.49 -15.12 23.89
CA SER A 753 10.31 -14.34 22.96
C SER A 753 9.46 -13.38 22.12
N ARG A 754 8.30 -13.85 21.63
CA ARG A 754 7.34 -13.05 20.87
C ARG A 754 6.76 -11.92 21.72
N LEU A 755 6.42 -12.20 22.99
CA LEU A 755 5.96 -11.16 23.92
C LEU A 755 7.04 -10.08 24.13
N LEU A 756 8.30 -10.48 24.36
CA LEU A 756 9.42 -9.54 24.52
C LEU A 756 9.62 -8.65 23.29
N LEU A 757 9.48 -9.22 22.08
CA LEU A 757 9.54 -8.48 20.83
C LEU A 757 8.34 -7.55 20.62
N ASN A 758 7.14 -7.98 21.02
CA ASN A 758 5.93 -7.15 20.94
C ASN A 758 5.97 -5.97 21.93
N VAL A 759 6.51 -6.18 23.14
CA VAL A 759 6.66 -5.13 24.15
C VAL A 759 7.77 -4.15 23.76
N GLY A 760 8.94 -4.65 23.36
CA GLY A 760 10.05 -3.82 22.91
C GLY A 760 10.59 -2.85 23.97
N GLY A 761 11.26 -1.79 23.52
CA GLY A 761 11.70 -0.69 24.39
C GLY A 761 12.93 -0.97 25.27
N ALA A 762 13.41 0.06 25.97
CA ALA A 762 14.65 -0.03 26.76
C ALA A 762 14.53 -1.00 27.96
N GLU A 763 13.36 -1.07 28.58
CA GLU A 763 13.12 -1.87 29.79
C GLU A 763 13.15 -3.38 29.51
N ALA A 764 12.77 -3.80 28.30
CA ALA A 764 12.82 -5.19 27.88
C ALA A 764 14.26 -5.70 27.68
N ILE A 765 15.25 -4.83 27.44
CA ILE A 765 16.64 -5.22 27.11
C ILE A 765 17.24 -6.12 28.19
N ARG A 766 17.04 -5.81 29.47
CA ARG A 766 17.55 -6.63 30.58
C ARG A 766 16.96 -8.05 30.56
N HIS A 767 15.68 -8.17 30.20
CA HIS A 767 14.98 -9.44 30.13
C HIS A 767 15.41 -10.23 28.89
N VAL A 768 15.55 -9.58 27.74
CA VAL A 768 16.10 -10.18 26.52
C VAL A 768 17.47 -10.80 26.80
N ARG A 769 18.37 -10.08 27.48
CA ARG A 769 19.70 -10.61 27.85
C ARG A 769 19.60 -11.86 28.73
N ALA A 770 18.76 -11.83 29.76
CA ALA A 770 18.57 -12.97 30.65
C ALA A 770 17.99 -14.19 29.90
N TRP A 771 17.01 -13.95 29.04
CA TRP A 771 16.38 -14.98 28.22
C TRP A 771 17.34 -15.58 27.19
N LEU A 772 18.14 -14.77 26.51
CA LEU A 772 19.17 -15.25 25.56
C LEU A 772 20.30 -16.03 26.25
N ALA A 773 20.64 -15.68 27.49
CA ALA A 773 21.62 -16.43 28.27
C ALA A 773 21.12 -17.85 28.60
N ALA A 774 19.84 -17.99 28.96
CA ALA A 774 19.22 -19.29 29.25
C ALA A 774 18.81 -20.06 27.98
N HIS A 775 18.44 -19.34 26.91
CA HIS A 775 17.91 -19.89 25.66
C HIS A 775 18.63 -19.36 24.42
N PRO A 776 19.89 -19.75 24.16
CA PRO A 776 20.67 -19.22 23.04
C PRO A 776 20.05 -19.48 21.65
N ALA A 777 19.20 -20.50 21.53
CA ALA A 777 18.48 -20.82 20.29
C ALA A 777 17.54 -19.69 19.84
N LEU A 778 16.97 -18.92 20.76
CA LEU A 778 16.04 -17.81 20.47
C LEU A 778 16.73 -16.60 19.82
N PHE A 779 18.06 -16.60 19.76
CA PHE A 779 18.82 -15.45 19.25
C PHE A 779 18.45 -15.07 17.82
N SER A 780 18.00 -16.02 16.98
CA SER A 780 17.49 -15.73 15.63
C SER A 780 16.35 -14.72 15.61
N ASP A 781 15.45 -14.82 16.59
CA ASP A 781 14.23 -14.02 16.64
C ASP A 781 14.59 -12.57 17.00
N PHE A 782 15.58 -12.43 17.89
CA PHE A 782 16.08 -11.16 18.40
C PHE A 782 17.10 -10.45 17.50
N THR A 783 17.75 -11.13 16.56
CA THR A 783 18.60 -10.48 15.54
C THR A 783 17.80 -9.83 14.43
N THR A 784 16.63 -10.39 14.13
CA THR A 784 15.83 -10.01 12.95
C THR A 784 14.90 -8.83 13.24
N LEU A 785 14.34 -8.80 14.45
CA LEU A 785 13.30 -7.85 14.86
C LEU A 785 13.79 -6.82 15.89
N TRP A 786 15.08 -6.48 15.90
CA TRP A 786 15.61 -5.55 16.89
C TRP A 786 15.18 -4.09 16.70
N SER A 787 14.42 -3.79 15.64
CA SER A 787 13.88 -2.46 15.38
C SER A 787 12.93 -1.94 16.47
N VAL A 788 12.31 -2.85 17.21
CA VAL A 788 11.43 -2.53 18.34
C VAL A 788 12.18 -2.00 19.58
N PHE A 789 13.52 -2.09 19.60
CA PHE A 789 14.36 -1.63 20.70
C PHE A 789 15.14 -0.37 20.35
N PRO A 790 15.51 0.46 21.34
CA PRO A 790 16.45 1.56 21.15
C PRO A 790 17.79 1.04 20.61
N PRO A 791 18.30 1.59 19.49
CA PRO A 791 19.41 0.98 18.77
C PRO A 791 20.72 0.92 19.55
N GLU A 792 21.14 2.04 20.13
CA GLU A 792 22.43 2.12 20.81
C GLU A 792 22.52 1.20 22.04
N PRO A 793 21.55 1.23 22.98
CA PRO A 793 21.55 0.30 24.11
C PRO A 793 21.46 -1.17 23.67
N TYR A 794 20.61 -1.49 22.69
CA TYR A 794 20.42 -2.87 22.27
C TYR A 794 21.65 -3.44 21.57
N ALA A 795 22.27 -2.68 20.66
CA ALA A 795 23.48 -3.10 19.99
C ALA A 795 24.61 -3.37 20.99
N ARG A 796 24.80 -2.46 21.95
CA ARG A 796 25.85 -2.55 22.97
C ARG A 796 25.62 -3.65 24.00
N GLU A 797 24.38 -3.85 24.46
CA GLU A 797 24.09 -4.71 25.62
C GLU A 797 23.54 -6.08 25.25
N VAL A 798 23.08 -6.27 24.01
CA VAL A 798 22.59 -7.55 23.50
C VAL A 798 23.51 -8.03 22.39
N LEU A 799 23.46 -7.39 21.23
CA LEU A 799 24.10 -7.90 20.01
C LEU A 799 25.63 -8.02 20.13
N ALA A 800 26.30 -7.06 20.78
CA ALA A 800 27.75 -7.06 20.98
C ALA A 800 28.28 -8.28 21.78
N HIS A 801 27.41 -8.97 22.53
CA HIS A 801 27.78 -10.14 23.33
C HIS A 801 27.56 -11.47 22.62
N HIS A 802 27.13 -11.46 21.36
CA HIS A 802 26.89 -12.67 20.57
C HIS A 802 27.74 -12.69 19.29
N ASP A 803 27.97 -13.89 18.76
CA ASP A 803 28.67 -14.07 17.49
C ASP A 803 27.73 -13.75 16.32
N LEU A 804 28.05 -12.67 15.62
CA LEU A 804 27.31 -12.17 14.45
C LEU A 804 28.04 -12.50 13.14
N SER A 805 29.12 -13.29 13.19
CA SER A 805 29.94 -13.58 12.01
C SER A 805 29.19 -14.37 10.93
N GLN A 806 28.25 -15.22 11.35
CA GLN A 806 27.46 -16.08 10.46
C GLN A 806 25.98 -15.66 10.32
N ARG A 807 25.56 -14.56 10.95
CA ARG A 807 24.15 -14.13 10.98
C ARG A 807 23.98 -12.76 10.34
N TYR A 808 22.94 -12.62 9.52
CA TYR A 808 22.58 -11.34 8.95
C TYR A 808 21.94 -10.45 10.02
N VAL A 809 22.49 -9.24 10.18
CA VAL A 809 21.87 -8.18 10.97
C VAL A 809 21.24 -7.19 9.99
N LEU A 810 19.97 -6.86 10.21
CA LEU A 810 19.24 -5.89 9.40
C LEU A 810 19.34 -4.49 10.01
N VAL A 811 19.70 -3.49 9.20
CA VAL A 811 19.96 -2.12 9.66
C VAL A 811 19.37 -1.10 8.68
N ASP A 812 18.65 -0.11 9.20
CA ASP A 812 18.21 1.08 8.48
C ASP A 812 19.04 2.31 8.88
N ARG A 813 18.71 3.46 8.29
CA ARG A 813 19.38 4.74 8.54
C ARG A 813 19.48 5.10 10.03
N GLY A 814 18.40 4.91 10.78
CA GLY A 814 18.34 5.23 12.21
C GLY A 814 19.25 4.37 13.09
N ARG A 815 19.70 3.21 12.57
CA ARG A 815 20.50 2.23 13.32
C ARG A 815 21.94 2.12 12.83
N LEU A 816 22.31 2.83 11.76
CA LEU A 816 23.68 2.85 11.24
C LEU A 816 24.71 3.20 12.31
N GLY A 817 24.41 4.19 13.16
CA GLY A 817 25.30 4.63 14.23
C GLY A 817 25.65 3.51 15.23
N ALA A 818 24.74 2.55 15.43
CA ALA A 818 24.91 1.48 16.41
C ALA A 818 25.85 0.36 15.93
N LEU A 819 26.19 0.31 14.63
CA LEU A 819 27.13 -0.67 14.07
C LEU A 819 28.51 -0.62 14.71
N ARG A 820 28.95 0.54 15.20
CA ARG A 820 30.22 0.72 15.93
C ARG A 820 30.34 -0.15 17.19
N HIS A 821 29.22 -0.63 17.72
CA HIS A 821 29.18 -1.50 18.88
C HIS A 821 29.29 -2.99 18.53
N LEU A 822 29.34 -3.35 17.24
CA LEU A 822 29.24 -4.73 16.75
C LEU A 822 30.54 -5.21 16.05
N PRO A 823 31.64 -5.44 16.79
CA PRO A 823 32.92 -5.80 16.19
C PRO A 823 32.93 -7.22 15.56
N SER A 824 32.02 -8.10 15.95
CA SER A 824 31.88 -9.47 15.42
C SER A 824 31.01 -9.55 14.15
N LEU A 825 30.48 -8.43 13.67
CA LEU A 825 29.55 -8.39 12.55
C LEU A 825 30.22 -8.84 11.25
N GLY A 826 29.79 -10.00 10.73
CA GLY A 826 30.30 -10.54 9.47
C GLY A 826 29.32 -10.49 8.31
N ARG A 827 28.01 -10.36 8.57
CA ARG A 827 26.96 -10.33 7.54
C ARG A 827 25.95 -9.22 7.82
N LEU A 828 25.74 -8.32 6.86
CA LEU A 828 24.92 -7.13 7.03
C LEU A 828 23.90 -6.99 5.90
N ILE A 829 22.67 -6.63 6.26
CA ILE A 829 21.63 -6.19 5.32
C ILE A 829 21.30 -4.74 5.64
N LEU A 830 21.55 -3.84 4.70
CA LEU A 830 21.15 -2.44 4.78
C LEU A 830 19.90 -2.23 3.94
N PHE A 831 18.88 -1.59 4.50
CA PHE A 831 17.65 -1.27 3.78
C PHE A 831 17.29 0.21 3.85
N GLY A 832 16.67 0.69 2.77
CA GLY A 832 16.22 2.07 2.61
C GLY A 832 17.31 3.00 2.11
N ASP A 833 16.93 4.27 1.94
CA ASP A 833 17.80 5.30 1.38
C ASP A 833 18.89 5.73 2.35
N LEU A 834 20.12 5.40 1.97
CA LEU A 834 21.34 5.78 2.67
C LEU A 834 22.28 6.48 1.69
N THR A 835 22.80 7.63 2.07
CA THR A 835 23.75 8.37 1.23
C THR A 835 25.14 7.73 1.23
N ASP A 836 25.92 8.00 0.20
CA ASP A 836 27.33 7.62 0.08
C ASP A 836 28.17 7.96 1.33
N GLY A 837 27.95 9.14 1.93
CA GLY A 837 28.66 9.57 3.14
C GLY A 837 28.29 8.76 4.39
N GLU A 838 27.03 8.37 4.52
CA GLU A 838 26.54 7.56 5.62
C GLU A 838 27.05 6.12 5.53
N LEU A 839 27.00 5.50 4.33
CA LEU A 839 27.60 4.18 4.11
C LEU A 839 29.10 4.19 4.40
N ARG A 840 29.82 5.19 3.88
CA ARG A 840 31.28 5.30 4.11
C ARG A 840 31.60 5.31 5.61
N THR A 841 30.84 6.09 6.39
CA THR A 841 31.05 6.21 7.84
C THR A 841 30.72 4.90 8.55
N ALA A 842 29.61 4.26 8.19
CA ALA A 842 29.16 3.01 8.80
C ALA A 842 30.10 1.82 8.49
N LEU A 843 30.66 1.78 7.27
CA LEU A 843 31.51 0.68 6.82
C LEU A 843 33.00 0.89 7.15
N ALA A 844 33.43 2.07 7.56
CA ALA A 844 34.84 2.38 7.80
C ALA A 844 35.51 1.47 8.85
N GLU A 845 34.78 1.11 9.91
CA GLU A 845 35.30 0.33 11.04
C GLU A 845 34.80 -1.13 11.07
N THR A 846 33.95 -1.52 10.12
CA THR A 846 33.41 -2.89 10.04
C THR A 846 34.18 -3.73 9.02
N ARG A 847 34.16 -5.05 9.19
CA ARG A 847 34.79 -6.01 8.29
C ARG A 847 33.80 -7.10 7.93
N LEU A 848 33.12 -6.89 6.82
CA LEU A 848 32.01 -7.72 6.37
C LEU A 848 32.50 -8.78 5.39
N SER A 849 31.93 -9.98 5.52
CA SER A 849 32.04 -11.07 4.55
C SER A 849 30.85 -11.14 3.61
N HIS A 850 29.68 -10.64 4.06
CA HIS A 850 28.46 -10.55 3.26
C HIS A 850 27.81 -9.18 3.47
N LEU A 851 27.48 -8.51 2.39
CA LEU A 851 26.75 -7.25 2.40
C LEU A 851 25.59 -7.32 1.41
N ARG A 852 24.39 -6.95 1.85
CA ARG A 852 23.24 -6.74 0.97
C ARG A 852 22.71 -5.34 1.13
N LEU A 853 22.53 -4.63 0.02
CA LEU A 853 21.85 -3.33 -0.05
C LEU A 853 20.48 -3.56 -0.70
N HIS A 854 19.42 -3.11 -0.03
CA HIS A 854 18.05 -3.27 -0.47
C HIS A 854 17.33 -1.92 -0.53
N ALA A 855 16.62 -1.66 -1.63
CA ALA A 855 15.74 -0.51 -1.80
C ALA A 855 16.45 0.83 -1.46
N ASN A 856 17.65 1.02 -2.00
CA ASN A 856 18.43 2.24 -1.82
C ASN A 856 18.54 3.00 -3.15
N THR A 857 17.85 4.14 -3.22
CA THR A 857 17.77 5.00 -4.40
C THR A 857 18.83 6.11 -4.43
N LEU A 858 19.62 6.25 -3.35
CA LEU A 858 20.60 7.34 -3.21
C LEU A 858 22.05 6.89 -3.36
N PHE A 859 22.36 5.62 -3.07
CA PHE A 859 23.72 5.08 -3.14
C PHE A 859 24.12 4.83 -4.59
N ALA A 860 25.15 5.53 -5.05
CA ALA A 860 25.63 5.47 -6.43
C ALA A 860 27.10 5.04 -6.53
N ASP A 861 27.94 5.44 -5.56
CA ASP A 861 29.39 5.20 -5.61
C ASP A 861 29.77 3.84 -5.01
N VAL A 862 29.88 2.81 -5.87
CA VAL A 862 30.30 1.47 -5.46
C VAL A 862 31.76 1.42 -4.98
N SER A 863 32.60 2.40 -5.34
CA SER A 863 34.03 2.41 -4.93
C SER A 863 34.22 2.53 -3.41
N LEU A 864 33.17 2.96 -2.70
CA LEU A 864 33.11 3.02 -1.23
C LEU A 864 33.27 1.65 -0.56
N LEU A 865 32.90 0.59 -1.27
CA LEU A 865 33.08 -0.79 -0.81
C LEU A 865 34.54 -1.22 -0.79
N GLY A 866 35.47 -0.42 -1.33
CA GLY A 866 36.90 -0.69 -1.27
C GLY A 866 37.46 -0.84 0.16
N SER A 867 36.79 -0.26 1.16
CA SER A 867 37.11 -0.50 2.59
C SER A 867 36.97 -1.99 3.01
N GLN A 868 36.19 -2.77 2.24
CA GLN A 868 35.88 -4.17 2.48
C GLN A 868 36.59 -5.13 1.51
N ALA A 869 37.54 -4.64 0.69
CA ALA A 869 38.14 -5.38 -0.43
C ALA A 869 38.70 -6.76 -0.06
N ASP A 870 39.32 -6.87 1.11
CA ASP A 870 39.99 -8.10 1.57
C ASP A 870 39.05 -9.10 2.27
N THR A 871 37.82 -8.70 2.60
CA THR A 871 36.91 -9.50 3.44
C THR A 871 35.60 -9.86 2.76
N LEU A 872 35.11 -8.99 1.86
CA LEU A 872 33.78 -9.14 1.27
C LEU A 872 33.78 -10.26 0.22
N ARG A 873 33.01 -11.31 0.50
CA ARG A 873 32.83 -12.47 -0.38
C ARG A 873 31.51 -12.45 -1.13
N HIS A 874 30.47 -11.89 -0.49
CA HIS A 874 29.13 -11.85 -1.05
C HIS A 874 28.60 -10.42 -1.07
N LEU A 875 28.15 -9.96 -2.23
CA LEU A 875 27.53 -8.66 -2.42
C LEU A 875 26.16 -8.83 -3.08
N GLY A 876 25.12 -8.29 -2.45
CA GLY A 876 23.78 -8.18 -3.03
C GLY A 876 23.38 -6.72 -3.23
N LEU A 877 22.95 -6.37 -4.44
CA LEU A 877 22.45 -5.05 -4.83
C LEU A 877 21.03 -5.22 -5.37
N VAL A 878 20.04 -5.09 -4.49
CA VAL A 878 18.62 -5.35 -4.81
C VAL A 878 17.86 -4.03 -4.78
N GLN A 879 17.11 -3.70 -5.84
CA GLN A 879 16.38 -2.43 -5.96
C GLN A 879 17.26 -1.21 -5.65
N CYS A 880 18.48 -1.17 -6.20
CA CYS A 880 19.43 -0.07 -6.02
C CYS A 880 19.63 0.70 -7.35
N PRO A 881 18.64 1.51 -7.80
CA PRO A 881 18.61 2.05 -9.16
C PRO A 881 19.69 3.10 -9.46
N ALA A 882 20.20 3.81 -8.46
CA ALA A 882 21.22 4.85 -8.64
C ALA A 882 22.62 4.33 -8.98
N ILE A 883 22.85 3.01 -8.86
CA ILE A 883 24.10 2.38 -9.25
C ILE A 883 24.13 2.22 -10.78
N GLU A 884 24.90 3.06 -11.46
CA GLU A 884 25.08 3.02 -12.93
C GLU A 884 26.43 2.44 -13.36
N ASP A 885 27.38 2.25 -12.44
CA ASP A 885 28.72 1.73 -12.72
C ASP A 885 29.14 0.65 -11.71
N LEU A 886 29.43 -0.55 -12.22
CA LEU A 886 29.96 -1.68 -11.45
C LEU A 886 31.46 -1.89 -11.63
N THR A 887 32.15 -1.06 -12.41
CA THR A 887 33.61 -1.10 -12.58
C THR A 887 34.39 -1.16 -11.26
N PRO A 888 33.98 -0.44 -10.20
CA PRO A 888 34.68 -0.51 -8.91
C PRO A 888 34.68 -1.90 -8.25
N LEU A 889 33.77 -2.82 -8.63
CA LEU A 889 33.75 -4.18 -8.09
C LEU A 889 35.02 -4.97 -8.45
N GLY A 890 35.68 -4.64 -9.56
CA GLY A 890 36.96 -5.26 -9.93
C GLY A 890 38.09 -5.02 -8.92
N ALA A 891 37.92 -4.07 -7.99
CA ALA A 891 38.86 -3.83 -6.89
C ALA A 891 38.57 -4.68 -5.63
N LEU A 892 37.62 -5.63 -5.68
CA LEU A 892 37.24 -6.52 -4.59
C LEU A 892 37.73 -7.95 -4.87
N PRO A 893 39.01 -8.28 -4.57
CA PRO A 893 39.62 -9.56 -4.97
C PRO A 893 39.04 -10.77 -4.24
N SER A 894 38.33 -10.58 -3.13
CA SER A 894 37.72 -11.68 -2.36
C SER A 894 36.28 -11.99 -2.76
N LEU A 895 35.69 -11.25 -3.70
CA LEU A 895 34.28 -11.38 -4.06
C LEU A 895 34.05 -12.64 -4.90
N THR A 896 33.31 -13.59 -4.34
CA THR A 896 32.98 -14.88 -4.96
C THR A 896 31.53 -14.97 -5.40
N ASP A 897 30.65 -14.15 -4.80
CA ASP A 897 29.22 -14.22 -4.99
C ASP A 897 28.64 -12.82 -5.21
N LEU A 898 27.95 -12.64 -6.33
CA LEU A 898 27.34 -11.38 -6.71
C LEU A 898 25.86 -11.57 -7.02
N SER A 899 25.00 -10.76 -6.41
CA SER A 899 23.58 -10.67 -6.71
C SER A 899 23.25 -9.24 -7.13
N VAL A 900 22.69 -9.06 -8.32
CA VAL A 900 22.35 -7.75 -8.88
C VAL A 900 20.92 -7.79 -9.42
N ASP A 901 20.12 -6.84 -8.99
CA ASP A 901 18.82 -6.55 -9.55
C ASP A 901 18.95 -5.46 -10.62
N LEU A 902 18.67 -5.79 -11.87
CA LEU A 902 18.76 -4.84 -12.97
C LEU A 902 17.58 -3.87 -12.97
N GLY A 903 16.41 -4.25 -12.45
CA GLY A 903 15.19 -3.46 -12.57
C GLY A 903 14.91 -3.10 -14.04
N GLN A 904 14.93 -1.80 -14.38
CA GLN A 904 14.75 -1.30 -15.76
C GLN A 904 16.07 -1.07 -16.52
N ARG A 905 17.22 -1.48 -15.96
CA ARG A 905 18.56 -1.21 -16.52
C ARG A 905 18.98 -2.30 -17.52
N SER A 906 19.86 -1.95 -18.45
CA SER A 906 20.43 -2.91 -19.42
C SER A 906 21.39 -3.89 -18.74
N ALA A 907 21.44 -5.13 -19.25
CA ALA A 907 22.41 -6.15 -18.88
C ALA A 907 23.86 -5.69 -19.08
N GLY A 908 24.10 -4.69 -19.94
CA GLY A 908 25.41 -4.04 -20.13
C GLY A 908 26.02 -3.47 -18.84
N LEU A 909 25.22 -3.20 -17.80
CA LEU A 909 25.72 -2.82 -16.46
C LEU A 909 26.67 -3.88 -15.87
N LEU A 910 26.50 -5.16 -16.25
CA LEU A 910 27.33 -6.26 -15.80
C LEU A 910 28.62 -6.41 -16.60
N ALA A 911 28.81 -5.71 -17.72
CA ALA A 911 30.02 -5.83 -18.53
C ALA A 911 31.34 -5.72 -17.73
N PRO A 912 31.47 -4.84 -16.71
CA PRO A 912 32.69 -4.76 -15.90
C PRO A 912 32.99 -6.01 -15.06
N VAL A 913 31.98 -6.83 -14.72
CA VAL A 913 32.20 -8.04 -13.91
C VAL A 913 32.84 -9.18 -14.71
N ALA A 914 32.83 -9.10 -16.05
CA ALA A 914 33.45 -10.10 -16.93
C ALA A 914 34.92 -10.40 -16.61
N GLY A 915 35.65 -9.42 -16.04
CA GLY A 915 37.05 -9.56 -15.65
C GLY A 915 37.29 -10.24 -14.29
N MET A 916 36.23 -10.60 -13.55
CA MET A 916 36.34 -11.15 -12.20
C MET A 916 36.46 -12.68 -12.24
N SER A 917 37.70 -13.19 -12.28
CA SER A 917 37.97 -14.64 -12.39
C SER A 917 37.58 -15.47 -11.17
N ASP A 918 37.53 -14.85 -9.99
CA ASP A 918 37.23 -15.53 -8.72
C ASP A 918 35.71 -15.56 -8.42
N LEU A 919 34.87 -15.01 -9.30
CA LEU A 919 33.41 -15.01 -9.15
C LEU A 919 32.84 -16.38 -9.55
N ILE A 920 32.25 -17.08 -8.57
CA ILE A 920 31.76 -18.46 -8.69
C ILE A 920 30.23 -18.51 -8.79
N TYR A 921 29.54 -17.56 -8.17
CA TYR A 921 28.08 -17.45 -8.15
C TYR A 921 27.62 -16.07 -8.63
N LEU A 922 26.69 -16.05 -9.59
CA LEU A 922 26.07 -14.84 -10.11
C LEU A 922 24.56 -15.01 -10.11
N ASN A 923 23.87 -14.08 -9.45
CA ASN A 923 22.42 -13.97 -9.46
C ASN A 923 22.01 -12.64 -10.12
N VAL A 924 21.27 -12.73 -11.21
CA VAL A 924 20.75 -11.59 -11.96
C VAL A 924 19.24 -11.60 -11.87
N ARG A 925 18.66 -10.54 -11.30
CA ARG A 925 17.20 -10.36 -11.21
C ARG A 925 16.73 -9.27 -12.18
N GLY A 926 15.51 -9.41 -12.68
CA GLY A 926 14.90 -8.44 -13.58
C GLY A 926 15.53 -8.40 -14.97
N LEU A 927 16.06 -9.53 -15.47
CA LEU A 927 16.64 -9.57 -16.81
C LEU A 927 15.53 -9.51 -17.89
N ASP A 928 15.64 -8.59 -18.84
CA ASP A 928 14.81 -8.61 -20.06
C ASP A 928 15.16 -9.85 -20.88
N PRO A 929 14.19 -10.69 -21.31
CA PRO A 929 14.47 -11.89 -22.11
C PRO A 929 15.32 -11.65 -23.36
N ALA A 930 15.25 -10.45 -23.96
CA ALA A 930 16.05 -10.08 -25.12
C ALA A 930 17.53 -9.86 -24.80
N ALA A 931 17.87 -9.65 -23.52
CA ALA A 931 19.22 -9.32 -23.05
C ALA A 931 20.01 -10.53 -22.54
N TRP A 932 19.51 -11.77 -22.72
CA TRP A 932 20.23 -12.99 -22.36
C TRP A 932 21.65 -13.04 -22.97
N ASP A 933 21.74 -12.72 -24.27
CA ASP A 933 23.00 -12.74 -25.02
C ASP A 933 23.94 -11.57 -24.63
N GLU A 934 23.45 -10.59 -23.87
CA GLU A 934 24.25 -9.47 -23.36
C GLU A 934 24.93 -9.80 -22.01
N LEU A 935 24.59 -10.94 -21.38
CA LEU A 935 25.22 -11.35 -20.13
C LEU A 935 26.73 -11.62 -20.33
N PRO A 936 27.60 -11.08 -19.45
CA PRO A 936 29.02 -11.32 -19.55
C PRO A 936 29.35 -12.78 -19.24
N VAL A 937 29.99 -13.47 -20.17
CA VAL A 937 30.45 -14.84 -19.97
C VAL A 937 31.64 -14.85 -19.00
N LEU A 938 31.46 -15.51 -17.87
CA LEU A 938 32.44 -15.59 -16.79
C LEU A 938 33.12 -16.97 -16.78
N PRO A 939 34.43 -17.06 -17.06
CA PRO A 939 35.10 -18.36 -17.21
C PRO A 939 35.16 -19.17 -15.91
N GLY A 940 35.15 -18.52 -14.74
CA GLY A 940 35.18 -19.17 -13.42
C GLY A 940 33.81 -19.47 -12.80
N LEU A 941 32.71 -19.07 -13.47
CA LEU A 941 31.37 -19.15 -12.88
C LEU A 941 30.86 -20.59 -12.86
N ALA A 942 30.58 -21.10 -11.66
CA ALA A 942 30.03 -22.45 -11.46
C ALA A 942 28.50 -22.46 -11.40
N GLN A 943 27.90 -21.39 -10.85
CA GLN A 943 26.46 -21.28 -10.68
C GLN A 943 25.92 -19.96 -11.21
N LEU A 944 24.91 -20.05 -12.06
CA LEU A 944 24.21 -18.91 -12.65
C LEU A 944 22.73 -18.98 -12.29
N CYS A 945 22.23 -17.93 -11.65
CA CYS A 945 20.81 -17.73 -11.35
C CYS A 945 20.32 -16.51 -12.13
N VAL A 946 19.28 -16.68 -12.93
CA VAL A 946 18.70 -15.57 -13.71
C VAL A 946 17.19 -15.58 -13.58
N SER A 947 16.63 -14.50 -13.05
CA SER A 947 15.19 -14.30 -13.00
C SER A 947 14.77 -13.05 -13.76
N GLY A 948 13.57 -13.10 -14.33
CA GLY A 948 12.95 -11.98 -15.04
C GLY A 948 11.43 -12.06 -14.98
N ASP A 949 10.78 -10.93 -15.24
CA ASP A 949 9.31 -10.81 -15.25
C ASP A 949 8.65 -11.49 -16.47
N GLN A 950 9.45 -12.04 -17.37
CA GLN A 950 9.01 -12.75 -18.57
C GLN A 950 9.84 -14.02 -18.79
N PRO A 951 9.29 -15.04 -19.47
CA PRO A 951 9.99 -16.28 -19.77
C PRO A 951 11.31 -16.04 -20.53
N LEU A 952 12.40 -16.59 -20.01
CA LEU A 952 13.75 -16.42 -20.54
C LEU A 952 14.04 -17.40 -21.69
N SER A 953 14.83 -16.94 -22.67
CA SER A 953 15.32 -17.77 -23.77
C SER A 953 16.77 -18.19 -23.52
N VAL A 954 16.94 -19.28 -22.76
CA VAL A 954 18.28 -19.81 -22.43
C VAL A 954 18.97 -20.35 -23.68
N ARG A 955 20.11 -19.77 -24.05
CA ARG A 955 20.92 -20.16 -25.22
C ARG A 955 22.41 -19.99 -24.96
N GLY A 956 23.25 -20.66 -25.74
CA GLY A 956 24.69 -20.40 -25.74
C GLY A 956 25.39 -20.79 -24.44
N LEU A 957 24.87 -21.78 -23.71
CA LEU A 957 25.48 -22.29 -22.47
C LEU A 957 26.89 -22.85 -22.70
N GLY A 958 27.21 -23.18 -23.97
CA GLY A 958 28.54 -23.61 -24.42
C GLY A 958 29.66 -22.65 -24.07
N ALA A 959 29.38 -21.33 -24.05
CA ALA A 959 30.38 -20.32 -23.74
C ALA A 959 30.82 -20.34 -22.26
N TRP A 960 30.00 -20.89 -21.36
CA TRP A 960 30.22 -20.87 -19.92
C TRP A 960 30.96 -22.12 -19.45
N GLU A 961 32.28 -22.16 -19.67
CA GLU A 961 33.09 -23.38 -19.57
C GLU A 961 33.02 -24.10 -18.21
N SER A 962 32.90 -23.35 -17.11
CA SER A 962 32.88 -23.88 -15.74
C SER A 962 31.48 -24.04 -15.15
N LEU A 963 30.41 -23.73 -15.89
CA LEU A 963 29.06 -23.73 -15.37
C LEU A 963 28.56 -25.16 -15.10
N THR A 964 28.22 -25.43 -13.84
CA THR A 964 27.69 -26.72 -13.38
C THR A 964 26.25 -26.62 -12.87
N GLY A 965 25.80 -25.42 -12.48
CA GLY A 965 24.45 -25.17 -11.98
C GLY A 965 23.77 -24.02 -12.70
N LEU A 966 22.53 -24.22 -13.15
CA LEU A 966 21.71 -23.21 -13.79
C LEU A 966 20.35 -23.11 -13.11
N ARG A 967 19.98 -21.91 -12.68
CA ARG A 967 18.68 -21.61 -12.08
C ARG A 967 18.00 -20.51 -12.89
N VAL A 968 16.76 -20.73 -13.29
CA VAL A 968 15.99 -19.77 -14.08
C VAL A 968 14.55 -19.67 -13.58
N SER A 969 13.98 -18.46 -13.58
CA SER A 969 12.60 -18.28 -13.07
C SER A 969 11.57 -19.00 -13.94
N GLU A 970 11.45 -18.57 -15.20
CA GLU A 970 10.56 -19.16 -16.19
C GLU A 970 11.28 -19.22 -17.54
N VAL A 971 10.94 -20.20 -18.37
CA VAL A 971 11.56 -20.40 -19.69
C VAL A 971 10.56 -20.31 -20.82
N ALA A 972 10.95 -19.66 -21.91
CA ALA A 972 10.09 -19.48 -23.09
C ALA A 972 9.80 -20.79 -23.83
N SER A 973 10.74 -21.75 -23.80
CA SER A 973 10.62 -23.08 -24.41
C SER A 973 11.39 -24.08 -23.56
N LEU A 974 10.68 -25.04 -22.94
CA LEU A 974 11.33 -26.13 -22.21
C LEU A 974 12.20 -26.96 -23.15
N GLY A 975 11.76 -27.23 -24.38
CA GLY A 975 12.51 -28.03 -25.35
C GLY A 975 13.86 -27.42 -25.74
N ASP A 976 13.92 -26.09 -25.88
CA ASP A 976 15.15 -25.38 -26.22
C ASP A 976 16.16 -25.47 -25.06
N VAL A 977 15.69 -25.27 -23.83
CA VAL A 977 16.53 -25.34 -22.62
C VAL A 977 17.07 -26.76 -22.43
N LEU A 978 16.22 -27.78 -22.59
CA LEU A 978 16.66 -29.17 -22.52
C LEU A 978 17.68 -29.51 -23.62
N ALA A 979 17.56 -28.93 -24.82
CA ALA A 979 18.54 -29.10 -25.88
C ALA A 979 19.90 -28.47 -25.52
N GLU A 980 19.90 -27.27 -24.93
CA GLU A 980 21.10 -26.61 -24.41
C GLU A 980 21.75 -27.41 -23.27
N LEU A 981 20.97 -27.94 -22.33
CA LEU A 981 21.50 -28.79 -21.26
C LEU A 981 22.15 -30.08 -21.81
N ARG A 982 21.55 -30.72 -22.82
CA ARG A 982 22.14 -31.90 -23.48
C ARG A 982 23.43 -31.58 -24.22
N ALA A 983 23.52 -30.40 -24.82
CA ALA A 983 24.75 -29.94 -25.47
C ALA A 983 25.85 -29.62 -24.44
N ASN A 984 25.49 -29.41 -23.17
CA ASN A 984 26.38 -29.00 -22.09
C ASN A 984 26.29 -29.94 -20.87
N PRO A 985 26.76 -31.19 -20.99
CA PRO A 985 26.58 -32.23 -19.96
C PRO A 985 27.32 -31.98 -18.64
N ARG A 986 28.10 -30.89 -18.55
CA ARG A 986 28.71 -30.40 -17.30
C ARG A 986 27.69 -29.81 -16.33
N ILE A 987 26.52 -29.39 -16.82
CA ILE A 987 25.46 -28.83 -16.00
C ILE A 987 24.69 -29.99 -15.36
N THR A 988 24.90 -30.17 -14.06
CA THR A 988 24.33 -31.26 -13.26
C THR A 988 23.23 -30.78 -12.32
N LEU A 989 23.23 -29.49 -11.96
CA LEU A 989 22.17 -28.85 -11.17
C LEU A 989 21.31 -27.98 -12.08
N PHE A 990 20.01 -28.20 -12.04
CA PHE A 990 19.04 -27.39 -12.78
C PHE A 990 17.86 -27.01 -11.90
N GLU A 991 17.51 -25.73 -11.87
CA GLU A 991 16.34 -25.24 -11.15
C GLU A 991 15.47 -24.42 -12.09
N LEU A 992 14.17 -24.64 -11.97
CA LEU A 992 13.17 -23.85 -12.68
C LEU A 992 12.08 -23.46 -11.69
N GLU A 993 11.99 -22.16 -11.38
CA GLU A 993 11.03 -21.68 -10.37
C GLU A 993 9.59 -21.99 -10.79
N SER A 994 9.26 -21.96 -12.09
CA SER A 994 7.94 -22.35 -12.61
C SER A 994 8.01 -23.42 -13.69
N PHE A 995 7.98 -24.70 -13.28
CA PHE A 995 8.15 -25.82 -14.20
C PHE A 995 6.89 -26.09 -15.07
N PRO A 996 6.99 -26.08 -16.42
CA PRO A 996 5.82 -26.26 -17.27
C PRO A 996 5.46 -27.75 -17.43
N PHE A 997 4.71 -28.29 -16.46
CA PHE A 997 4.25 -29.68 -16.45
C PHE A 997 3.28 -30.06 -17.59
N THR A 998 2.77 -29.09 -18.35
CA THR A 998 1.83 -29.29 -19.47
C THR A 998 2.49 -29.62 -20.81
N ALA A 999 3.83 -29.69 -20.86
CA ALA A 999 4.55 -30.02 -22.08
C ALA A 999 4.23 -31.46 -22.55
N THR A 1000 3.54 -31.57 -23.69
CA THR A 1000 2.99 -32.82 -24.24
C THR A 1000 3.77 -33.34 -25.46
N ASP A 1001 4.85 -32.65 -25.85
CA ASP A 1001 5.69 -33.04 -26.99
C ASP A 1001 6.70 -34.15 -26.64
N ALA A 1002 7.18 -34.85 -27.66
CA ALA A 1002 8.23 -35.86 -27.59
C ALA A 1002 9.60 -35.22 -27.27
N LEU A 1003 9.77 -34.75 -26.03
CA LEU A 1003 11.01 -34.18 -25.53
C LEU A 1003 12.06 -35.27 -25.26
N GLU A 1004 13.30 -35.02 -25.66
CA GLU A 1004 14.42 -35.94 -25.46
C GLU A 1004 14.97 -35.83 -24.02
N PRO A 1005 15.42 -36.95 -23.42
CA PRO A 1005 15.94 -36.97 -22.06
C PRO A 1005 17.30 -36.27 -21.93
N VAL A 1006 17.53 -35.67 -20.76
CA VAL A 1006 18.75 -34.99 -20.33
C VAL A 1006 19.38 -35.78 -19.17
N PRO A 1007 20.26 -36.75 -19.45
CA PRO A 1007 20.82 -37.63 -18.43
C PRO A 1007 21.89 -36.97 -17.55
N SER A 1008 22.37 -35.78 -17.91
CA SER A 1008 23.42 -35.07 -17.17
C SER A 1008 22.92 -34.38 -15.91
N VAL A 1009 21.62 -34.09 -15.80
CA VAL A 1009 21.04 -33.43 -14.62
C VAL A 1009 20.85 -34.48 -13.51
N GLU A 1010 21.54 -34.26 -12.40
CA GLU A 1010 21.56 -35.11 -11.22
C GLU A 1010 20.78 -34.50 -10.04
N ASP A 1011 20.67 -33.17 -10.00
CA ASP A 1011 19.95 -32.39 -8.99
C ASP A 1011 18.95 -31.43 -9.68
N LEU A 1012 17.67 -31.54 -9.32
CA LEU A 1012 16.58 -30.80 -9.92
C LEU A 1012 15.74 -30.13 -8.83
N GLU A 1013 15.50 -28.83 -8.97
CA GLU A 1013 14.58 -28.08 -8.12
C GLU A 1013 13.42 -27.51 -8.96
N VAL A 1014 12.19 -27.83 -8.57
CA VAL A 1014 10.96 -27.46 -9.29
C VAL A 1014 9.79 -27.25 -8.31
N ASP A 1015 8.74 -26.59 -8.77
CA ASP A 1015 7.44 -26.59 -8.10
C ASP A 1015 6.90 -28.01 -7.88
N ALA A 1016 6.13 -28.18 -6.80
CA ALA A 1016 5.47 -29.44 -6.48
C ALA A 1016 4.54 -29.91 -7.62
N PHE A 1017 4.73 -31.16 -8.05
CA PHE A 1017 3.85 -31.80 -9.04
C PHE A 1017 2.49 -32.15 -8.43
N GLN A 1018 1.45 -32.18 -9.26
CA GLN A 1018 0.06 -32.36 -8.85
C GLN A 1018 -0.45 -33.80 -9.04
N ASP A 1019 0.18 -34.58 -9.92
CA ASP A 1019 -0.23 -35.95 -10.22
C ASP A 1019 0.93 -36.86 -10.62
N ALA A 1020 0.66 -38.17 -10.67
CA ALA A 1020 1.64 -39.18 -11.04
C ALA A 1020 2.19 -39.03 -12.46
N GLY A 1021 1.41 -38.49 -13.40
CA GLY A 1021 1.83 -38.25 -14.78
C GLY A 1021 2.91 -37.18 -14.88
N GLN A 1022 2.84 -36.16 -14.03
CA GLN A 1022 3.86 -35.12 -13.90
C GLN A 1022 5.16 -35.65 -13.28
N ALA A 1023 5.06 -36.49 -12.24
CA ALA A 1023 6.23 -37.18 -11.69
C ALA A 1023 6.90 -38.11 -12.72
N ASP A 1024 6.10 -38.83 -13.51
CA ASP A 1024 6.59 -39.68 -14.62
C ASP A 1024 7.23 -38.87 -15.76
N LEU A 1025 6.77 -37.63 -15.97
CA LEU A 1025 7.41 -36.70 -16.91
C LEU A 1025 8.82 -36.34 -16.44
N LEU A 1026 8.99 -35.93 -15.17
CA LEU A 1026 10.31 -35.62 -14.61
C LEU A 1026 11.27 -36.80 -14.73
N ARG A 1027 10.79 -38.01 -14.41
CA ARG A 1027 11.59 -39.24 -14.53
C ARG A 1027 12.01 -39.55 -15.97
N ARG A 1028 11.15 -39.29 -16.95
CA ARG A 1028 11.49 -39.46 -18.37
C ARG A 1028 12.50 -38.43 -18.83
N LEU A 1029 12.32 -37.17 -18.44
CA LEU A 1029 13.17 -36.07 -18.89
C LEU A 1029 14.54 -36.11 -18.24
N PHE A 1030 14.64 -36.52 -16.97
CA PHE A 1030 15.87 -36.51 -16.20
C PHE A 1030 16.17 -37.91 -15.64
N PRO A 1031 16.59 -38.87 -16.49
CA PRO A 1031 16.82 -40.25 -16.04
C PRO A 1031 18.02 -40.39 -15.10
N GLY A 1032 18.92 -39.40 -15.07
CA GLY A 1032 20.10 -39.35 -14.19
C GLY A 1032 19.84 -38.76 -12.80
N LEU A 1033 18.59 -38.37 -12.49
CA LEU A 1033 18.27 -37.63 -11.27
C LEU A 1033 18.53 -38.45 -10.01
N THR A 1034 19.27 -37.86 -9.07
CA THR A 1034 19.59 -38.43 -7.75
C THR A 1034 19.07 -37.57 -6.59
N ALA A 1035 18.85 -36.28 -6.81
CA ALA A 1035 18.21 -35.36 -5.87
C ALA A 1035 17.07 -34.59 -6.56
N LEU A 1036 15.92 -34.50 -5.90
CA LEU A 1036 14.75 -33.74 -6.33
C LEU A 1036 14.27 -32.85 -5.19
N THR A 1037 14.27 -31.55 -5.42
CA THR A 1037 13.73 -30.55 -4.50
C THR A 1037 12.37 -30.08 -5.02
N LEU A 1038 11.35 -30.16 -4.17
CA LEU A 1038 9.97 -29.76 -4.45
C LEU A 1038 9.62 -28.53 -3.61
N ASN A 1039 9.32 -27.44 -4.27
CA ASN A 1039 8.81 -26.22 -3.66
C ASN A 1039 7.27 -26.31 -3.57
N VAL A 1040 6.74 -26.38 -2.34
CA VAL A 1040 5.31 -26.60 -2.08
C VAL A 1040 4.62 -25.26 -1.79
N PRO A 1041 3.65 -24.85 -2.63
CA PRO A 1041 2.81 -23.69 -2.35
C PRO A 1041 2.07 -23.83 -1.01
N THR A 1042 1.96 -22.74 -0.25
CA THR A 1042 1.36 -22.73 1.11
C THR A 1042 -0.12 -23.10 1.16
N ASP A 1043 -0.82 -23.09 0.03
CA ASP A 1043 -2.22 -23.49 -0.14
C ASP A 1043 -2.38 -25.00 -0.47
N THR A 1044 -1.28 -25.73 -0.62
CA THR A 1044 -1.31 -27.18 -0.89
C THR A 1044 -1.68 -27.94 0.38
N ALA A 1045 -2.92 -28.43 0.45
CA ALA A 1045 -3.40 -29.22 1.60
C ALA A 1045 -2.72 -30.60 1.68
N GLU A 1046 -2.43 -31.21 0.53
CA GLU A 1046 -1.89 -32.57 0.43
C GLU A 1046 -0.94 -32.68 -0.76
N LEU A 1047 0.22 -33.33 -0.56
CA LEU A 1047 1.18 -33.66 -1.61
C LEU A 1047 1.40 -35.18 -1.63
N ASP A 1048 1.03 -35.84 -2.73
CA ASP A 1048 1.21 -37.28 -2.90
C ASP A 1048 2.60 -37.62 -3.47
N LEU A 1049 3.49 -38.12 -2.62
CA LEU A 1049 4.84 -38.55 -2.96
C LEU A 1049 4.89 -40.03 -3.40
N THR A 1050 3.77 -40.76 -3.39
CA THR A 1050 3.69 -42.17 -3.80
C THR A 1050 4.32 -42.46 -5.17
N PRO A 1051 4.18 -41.60 -6.20
CA PRO A 1051 4.82 -41.83 -7.51
C PRO A 1051 6.36 -41.97 -7.43
N LEU A 1052 7.00 -41.28 -6.47
CA LEU A 1052 8.46 -41.26 -6.29
C LEU A 1052 9.00 -42.52 -5.61
N LEU A 1053 8.15 -43.32 -4.95
CA LEU A 1053 8.55 -44.54 -4.25
C LEU A 1053 9.23 -45.54 -5.19
N SER A 1054 8.80 -45.57 -6.45
CA SER A 1054 9.34 -46.45 -7.51
C SER A 1054 10.74 -46.06 -8.00
N TRP A 1055 11.31 -44.96 -7.49
CA TRP A 1055 12.61 -44.42 -7.92
C TRP A 1055 13.67 -44.63 -6.84
N THR A 1056 14.17 -45.86 -6.70
CA THR A 1056 14.90 -46.38 -5.52
C THR A 1056 16.23 -45.69 -5.15
N GLY A 1057 16.72 -44.72 -5.93
CA GLY A 1057 17.95 -43.95 -5.66
C GLY A 1057 17.75 -42.44 -5.50
N LEU A 1058 16.50 -41.96 -5.55
CA LEU A 1058 16.19 -40.53 -5.47
C LEU A 1058 16.10 -40.04 -4.02
N GLN A 1059 16.86 -39.02 -3.68
CA GLN A 1059 16.69 -38.16 -2.50
C GLN A 1059 15.67 -37.08 -2.80
N VAL A 1060 14.69 -36.90 -1.92
CA VAL A 1060 13.60 -35.95 -2.08
C VAL A 1060 13.66 -34.92 -0.97
N THR A 1061 13.75 -33.66 -1.33
CA THR A 1061 13.68 -32.54 -0.40
C THR A 1061 12.38 -31.80 -0.65
N VAL A 1062 11.60 -31.53 0.40
CA VAL A 1062 10.35 -30.77 0.32
C VAL A 1062 10.53 -29.49 1.11
N TYR A 1063 10.33 -28.35 0.46
CA TYR A 1063 10.37 -27.03 1.07
C TYR A 1063 8.99 -26.37 1.07
N GLY A 1064 8.62 -25.76 2.20
CA GLY A 1064 7.34 -25.07 2.37
C GLY A 1064 6.22 -26.00 2.85
N GLY A 1065 4.97 -25.49 2.84
CA GLY A 1065 3.79 -26.28 3.21
C GLY A 1065 3.65 -26.54 4.72
N VAL A 1066 3.66 -25.51 5.57
CA VAL A 1066 3.35 -25.64 7.00
C VAL A 1066 1.93 -26.21 7.16
N GLY A 1067 1.82 -27.51 7.44
CA GLY A 1067 0.55 -28.22 7.54
C GLY A 1067 0.13 -29.03 6.30
N THR A 1068 0.94 -29.08 5.24
CA THR A 1068 0.70 -29.95 4.08
C THR A 1068 0.87 -31.42 4.48
N ALA A 1069 -0.15 -32.24 4.22
CA ALA A 1069 -0.07 -33.68 4.44
C ALA A 1069 0.75 -34.35 3.32
N LEU A 1070 1.87 -35.00 3.68
CA LEU A 1070 2.71 -35.74 2.72
C LEU A 1070 2.23 -37.20 2.62
N VAL A 1071 1.47 -37.52 1.58
CA VAL A 1071 0.99 -38.89 1.34
C VAL A 1071 2.09 -39.73 0.73
N GLY A 1072 2.32 -40.93 1.29
CA GLY A 1072 3.43 -41.80 0.89
C GLY A 1072 4.81 -41.38 1.41
N GLY A 1073 4.91 -40.26 2.15
CA GLY A 1073 6.18 -39.75 2.70
C GLY A 1073 6.88 -40.74 3.65
N ASP A 1074 6.12 -41.39 4.54
CA ASP A 1074 6.66 -42.40 5.48
C ASP A 1074 7.38 -43.56 4.76
N ALA A 1075 6.95 -43.90 3.54
CA ALA A 1075 7.53 -44.98 2.76
C ALA A 1075 8.84 -44.59 2.04
N LEU A 1076 9.17 -43.29 1.96
CA LEU A 1076 10.47 -42.81 1.48
C LEU A 1076 11.55 -42.92 2.56
N GLY A 1077 11.18 -42.88 3.85
CA GLY A 1077 12.11 -43.05 4.99
C GLY A 1077 13.26 -42.03 4.97
N GLU A 1078 14.50 -42.49 5.09
CA GLU A 1078 15.72 -41.64 5.09
C GLU A 1078 15.96 -40.90 3.75
N ARG A 1079 15.18 -41.18 2.71
CA ARG A 1079 15.26 -40.50 1.41
C ARG A 1079 14.46 -39.21 1.33
N LEU A 1080 13.71 -38.86 2.39
CA LEU A 1080 12.88 -37.66 2.44
C LEU A 1080 13.42 -36.68 3.49
N HIS A 1081 13.73 -35.47 3.05
CA HIS A 1081 14.06 -34.34 3.91
C HIS A 1081 12.95 -33.29 3.80
N VAL A 1082 12.33 -32.93 4.92
CA VAL A 1082 11.27 -31.92 4.98
C VAL A 1082 11.80 -30.72 5.73
N HIS A 1083 11.78 -29.57 5.06
CA HIS A 1083 12.15 -28.28 5.63
C HIS A 1083 10.90 -27.41 5.70
N ILE A 1084 10.36 -27.32 6.92
CA ILE A 1084 9.16 -26.56 7.28
C ILE A 1084 9.49 -25.07 7.41
#